data_AF-A0A6A6HIF5-F1
#
_entry.id   AF-A0A6A6HIF5-F1
#
_cell.length_a   1.000
_cell.length_b   1.000
_cell.length_c   1.000
_cell.angle_alpha   90.00
_cell.angle_beta   90.00
_cell.angle_gamma   90.00
#
_symmetry.space_group_name_H-M   'P 1'
#
loop_
_entity.id
_entity.type
_entity.pdbx_description
1 polymer ?
#
loop_
_entity_poly.entity_id
_entity_poly.type
_entity_poly.pdbx_seq_one_letter_code
_entity_poly.pdbx_strand_id
1 'polypeptide(L)'
;MSESQRPGIDRQISIHPALREEVTKVPVTPGVLPEGQSAYTEFRRPDSARSQNTPLSGSTPGPPWTGFPYSSRDAEGRPTSPTEVAAGARSGEELLRRLSLSEPPRRERDSFSVDPRSTYDGLNLSGGIITATFCVPYSIRHSPGRDWELGSRRGTSALFDSFSYLASADSPWNHTLVGWTGEVEKADAPSVQESPNATSINVTALNKASAPVPLDAHTPVPEPGQTASIRVSKADRDRLEAQLDQEHGGKVVPVWLADETEREKDVVVLKDQARWRKYAEYELYTMFHYRQNQPNDGRATRKAWADYYRMNKIFADRILEIYKPGDIVIIHDYYLLLLPSLLRQRLPNVYIGFFLHIPFPSSEFYRCLSRRKEILEGVLGANMIGFQAFSYSRHFASCCTRVLGFDSSSAGVDAYGAHVAVDVFPIGIHAKETQRAAFEDPQVEEKIAGIRELYQGKKIVVGRDRLDSVRGVAQKLQAFEVFLEQYPEWRDKVVLIQVTSPTGSVSSNDEAEDNKTANKISDLVTRINGKYGSINFSPVQHFPQYLSKDEYFALLRVADVGLITSVRDGMNTTSLEYIVCQKDNHGPLILSEFSGTAGSLASALHINPWDLGGVAAAIHQALTMPASERAETQRRHYRHVTTHTVQAWTHQYLRRLLTNLASFDQSFATPCLDRAKLLAQYRAAKKRLFMFDYDGTLTPIVKDPQSAIPSDRVIRTIKRLASDPRNSVWIISGRDQAFLDEWMGHISELGLSAEHGSFMRKPGREEWEDLTREIDMGWREKVMKVFYEWSEKTQGTSMHHGYLFPQKTQKKKKKE
;
A
#
# COMPACT_ATOMS: atom_id res chain seq x y z
N MET A 1 -61.01 -50.49 -3.75
CA MET A 1 -59.66 -50.63 -3.15
C MET A 1 -58.65 -50.45 -4.26
N SER A 2 -57.88 -49.35 -4.21
CA SER A 2 -56.69 -48.94 -4.99
C SER A 2 -56.80 -47.42 -5.27
N GLU A 3 -56.41 -46.59 -4.32
CA GLU A 3 -55.17 -45.80 -4.34
C GLU A 3 -55.08 -44.77 -5.49
N SER A 4 -55.46 -43.52 -5.18
CA SER A 4 -55.04 -42.34 -5.92
C SER A 4 -54.22 -41.44 -4.99
N GLN A 5 -52.90 -41.45 -5.19
CA GLN A 5 -51.91 -40.70 -4.42
C GLN A 5 -52.14 -39.19 -4.50
N ARG A 6 -52.10 -38.50 -3.34
CA ARG A 6 -51.92 -37.06 -3.27
C ARG A 6 -50.45 -36.73 -3.61
N PRO A 7 -50.16 -35.71 -4.43
CA PRO A 7 -48.79 -35.24 -4.59
C PRO A 7 -48.32 -34.62 -3.26
N GLY A 8 -47.23 -35.17 -2.72
CA GLY A 8 -46.60 -34.69 -1.50
C GLY A 8 -46.10 -33.27 -1.69
N ILE A 9 -46.50 -32.38 -0.78
CA ILE A 9 -45.84 -31.09 -0.62
C ILE A 9 -44.47 -31.41 -0.02
N ASP A 10 -43.46 -31.43 -0.88
CA ASP A 10 -42.07 -31.49 -0.46
C ASP A 10 -41.77 -30.18 0.29
N ARG A 11 -41.86 -30.22 1.62
CA ARG A 11 -41.35 -29.14 2.48
C ARG A 11 -39.83 -29.18 2.37
N GLN A 12 -39.31 -28.66 1.25
CA GLN A 12 -37.94 -28.18 1.21
C GLN A 12 -37.83 -27.12 2.30
N ILE A 13 -37.21 -27.50 3.42
CA ILE A 13 -36.78 -26.57 4.46
C ILE A 13 -35.88 -25.57 3.75
N SER A 14 -36.43 -24.40 3.40
CA SER A 14 -35.65 -23.35 2.77
C SER A 14 -34.64 -22.88 3.82
N ILE A 15 -33.41 -23.38 3.72
CA ILE A 15 -32.30 -22.94 4.55
C ILE A 15 -32.27 -21.42 4.42
N HIS A 16 -32.42 -20.73 5.55
CA HIS A 16 -32.40 -19.27 5.61
C HIS A 16 -31.18 -18.79 4.82
N PRO A 17 -31.28 -17.78 3.92
CA PRO A 17 -30.21 -17.43 2.99
C PRO A 17 -28.84 -17.15 3.66
N ALA A 18 -28.84 -16.80 4.95
CA ALA A 18 -27.64 -16.61 5.76
C ALA A 18 -26.91 -17.89 6.21
N LEU A 19 -27.54 -19.07 6.06
CA LEU A 19 -27.02 -20.39 6.43
C LEU A 19 -26.64 -21.24 5.20
N ARG A 20 -26.70 -20.66 4.00
CA ARG A 20 -26.24 -21.33 2.77
C ARG A 20 -24.72 -21.49 2.84
N GLU A 21 -24.20 -22.67 2.46
CA GLU A 21 -22.77 -23.00 2.54
C GLU A 21 -21.88 -21.98 1.81
N GLU A 22 -22.37 -21.42 0.71
CA GLU A 22 -21.71 -20.38 -0.09
C GLU A 22 -21.42 -19.10 0.71
N VAL A 23 -22.18 -18.85 1.79
CA VAL A 23 -22.08 -17.66 2.66
C VAL A 23 -21.26 -17.97 3.92
N THR A 24 -21.30 -19.20 4.43
CA THR A 24 -20.62 -19.60 5.67
C THR A 24 -19.20 -20.15 5.47
N LYS A 25 -18.86 -20.68 4.28
CA LYS A 25 -17.51 -21.18 3.95
C LYS A 25 -16.53 -20.09 3.48
N VAL A 26 -16.94 -18.82 3.44
CA VAL A 26 -16.04 -17.70 3.09
C VAL A 26 -15.06 -17.48 4.26
N PRO A 27 -13.74 -17.67 4.08
CA PRO A 27 -12.78 -17.51 5.17
C PRO A 27 -12.75 -16.05 5.62
N VAL A 28 -13.21 -15.81 6.85
CA VAL A 28 -13.43 -14.45 7.41
C VAL A 28 -12.13 -13.84 7.96
N THR A 29 -11.09 -14.67 8.13
CA THR A 29 -9.66 -14.42 8.43
C THR A 29 -8.99 -15.83 8.40
N PRO A 30 -7.65 -16.00 8.41
CA PRO A 30 -7.06 -17.34 8.25
C PRO A 30 -7.49 -18.25 9.41
N GLY A 31 -8.34 -19.21 9.10
CA GLY A 31 -8.88 -20.14 10.07
C GLY A 31 -10.18 -20.77 9.61
N VAL A 32 -10.10 -22.09 9.40
CA VAL A 32 -11.19 -23.07 9.32
C VAL A 32 -11.87 -23.20 7.96
N LEU A 33 -11.26 -24.03 7.08
CA LEU A 33 -12.06 -24.93 6.24
C LEU A 33 -12.67 -26.00 7.17
N PRO A 34 -13.97 -26.37 7.03
CA PRO A 34 -14.61 -27.36 7.89
C PRO A 34 -14.16 -28.81 7.66
N GLU A 35 -13.29 -29.06 6.68
CA GLU A 35 -12.85 -30.40 6.31
C GLU A 35 -11.34 -30.48 6.45
N GLY A 36 -10.87 -31.47 7.23
CA GLY A 36 -9.49 -31.68 7.65
C GLY A 36 -8.49 -32.02 6.54
N GLN A 37 -8.53 -31.32 5.41
CA GLN A 37 -7.47 -31.36 4.41
C GLN A 37 -6.49 -30.20 4.67
N SER A 38 -5.35 -30.58 5.21
CA SER A 38 -4.15 -29.74 5.26
C SER A 38 -3.77 -29.32 3.82
N ALA A 39 -3.47 -28.03 3.61
CA ALA A 39 -2.97 -27.52 2.34
C ALA A 39 -1.52 -27.96 2.00
N TYR A 40 -0.97 -28.91 2.77
CA TYR A 40 0.25 -29.63 2.43
C TYR A 40 -0.11 -30.90 1.66
N THR A 41 -0.24 -30.78 0.34
CA THR A 41 -0.06 -31.95 -0.53
C THR A 41 1.43 -32.23 -0.59
N GLU A 42 1.87 -33.34 0.01
CA GLU A 42 3.23 -33.83 -0.15
C GLU A 42 3.53 -34.02 -1.65
N PHE A 43 4.61 -33.39 -2.13
CA PHE A 43 5.17 -33.65 -3.45
C PHE A 43 5.62 -35.12 -3.50
N ARG A 44 4.77 -35.98 -4.05
CA ARG A 44 5.08 -37.39 -4.32
C ARG A 44 6.08 -37.43 -5.48
N ARG A 45 7.36 -37.69 -5.19
CA ARG A 45 8.35 -38.05 -6.22
C ARG A 45 7.95 -39.41 -6.82
N PRO A 46 8.06 -39.62 -8.14
CA PRO A 46 7.84 -40.94 -8.72
C PRO A 46 9.02 -41.87 -8.42
N ASP A 47 8.70 -43.04 -7.85
CA ASP A 47 9.63 -44.15 -7.64
C ASP A 47 10.06 -44.77 -8.98
N SER A 48 11.37 -44.82 -9.25
CA SER A 48 12.11 -46.03 -9.69
C SER A 48 13.53 -45.70 -10.15
N ALA A 49 14.54 -46.11 -9.36
CA ALA A 49 15.76 -46.82 -9.80
C ALA A 49 16.83 -46.84 -8.69
N ARG A 50 16.98 -48.00 -8.07
CA ARG A 50 18.19 -48.62 -7.47
C ARG A 50 19.32 -47.73 -6.94
N SER A 51 19.40 -47.69 -5.60
CA SER A 51 20.59 -48.05 -4.78
C SER A 51 21.99 -47.78 -5.38
N GLN A 52 22.68 -46.75 -4.87
CA GLN A 52 24.09 -46.85 -4.43
C GLN A 52 24.31 -45.98 -3.19
N ASN A 53 24.95 -46.57 -2.18
CA ASN A 53 25.32 -45.97 -0.89
C ASN A 53 26.29 -44.80 -1.03
N THR A 54 26.03 -43.69 -0.34
CA THR A 54 27.08 -42.74 0.12
C THR A 54 26.57 -41.98 1.35
N PRO A 55 27.41 -41.72 2.36
CA PRO A 55 26.95 -41.32 3.69
C PRO A 55 26.54 -39.84 3.77
N LEU A 56 25.49 -39.58 4.54
CA LEU A 56 25.00 -38.25 4.93
C LEU A 56 26.09 -37.44 5.66
N SER A 57 26.66 -36.47 4.97
CA SER A 57 27.37 -35.32 5.54
C SER A 57 27.04 -34.11 4.66
N GLY A 58 26.50 -33.05 5.27
CA GLY A 58 26.14 -31.84 4.54
C GLY A 58 25.13 -30.94 5.25
N SER A 59 25.22 -30.82 6.57
CA SER A 59 24.75 -29.61 7.24
C SER A 59 25.49 -28.43 6.63
N THR A 60 24.77 -27.56 5.92
CA THR A 60 25.32 -26.31 5.40
C THR A 60 25.89 -25.54 6.58
N PRO A 61 27.20 -25.25 6.62
CA PRO A 61 27.79 -24.53 7.74
C PRO A 61 27.20 -23.12 7.73
N GLY A 62 26.71 -22.69 8.90
CA GLY A 62 26.44 -21.28 9.16
C GLY A 62 27.68 -20.44 8.89
N PRO A 63 27.52 -19.11 8.73
CA PRO A 63 28.61 -18.24 8.30
C PRO A 63 29.85 -18.43 9.20
N PRO A 64 31.06 -18.56 8.62
CA PRO A 64 32.27 -18.49 9.42
C PRO A 64 32.33 -17.11 10.06
N TRP A 65 32.54 -17.08 11.37
CA TRP A 65 32.93 -15.88 12.11
C TRP A 65 34.29 -15.40 11.62
N THR A 66 34.33 -14.69 10.49
CA THR A 66 35.50 -13.91 10.10
C THR A 66 35.29 -12.49 10.64
N GLY A 67 36.15 -12.12 11.59
CA GLY A 67 36.17 -10.79 12.18
C GLY A 67 36.18 -9.69 11.12
N PHE A 68 35.40 -8.65 11.39
CA PHE A 68 35.30 -7.41 10.63
C PHE A 68 36.66 -6.96 10.07
N PRO A 69 36.80 -6.71 8.76
CA PRO A 69 37.95 -5.97 8.25
C PRO A 69 37.94 -4.58 8.88
N TYR A 70 39.10 -4.18 9.40
CA TYR A 70 39.32 -2.88 9.99
C TYR A 70 38.97 -1.74 9.02
N SER A 71 38.27 -0.74 9.57
CA SER A 71 37.94 0.57 9.01
C SER A 71 39.08 1.18 8.18
N SER A 72 38.84 1.39 6.88
CA SER A 72 39.61 2.34 6.08
C SER A 72 38.95 3.70 6.18
N ARG A 73 39.45 4.56 7.07
CA ARG A 73 39.05 5.96 7.15
C ARG A 73 39.86 6.78 6.15
N ASP A 74 39.24 7.77 5.52
CA ASP A 74 39.98 8.80 4.80
C ASP A 74 40.90 9.59 5.76
N ALA A 75 41.86 10.34 5.21
CA ALA A 75 42.87 11.10 5.96
C ALA A 75 42.31 12.09 7.02
N GLU A 76 41.01 12.38 6.98
CA GLU A 76 40.27 13.24 7.92
C GLU A 76 39.35 12.47 8.89
N GLY A 77 39.34 11.13 8.88
CA GLY A 77 38.55 10.32 9.81
C GLY A 77 37.05 10.20 9.51
N ARG A 78 36.60 10.56 8.30
CA ARG A 78 35.18 10.54 7.88
C ARG A 78 34.76 9.17 7.32
N PRO A 79 33.50 8.75 7.52
CA PRO A 79 32.96 7.53 6.90
C PRO A 79 32.84 7.71 5.38
N THR A 80 33.25 6.67 4.64
CA THR A 80 33.38 6.68 3.18
C THR A 80 32.20 6.01 2.48
N SER A 81 31.38 5.23 3.20
CA SER A 81 30.18 4.58 2.66
C SER A 81 28.90 4.88 3.46
N PRO A 82 27.71 4.92 2.83
CA PRO A 82 26.43 5.02 3.53
C PRO A 82 26.23 3.91 4.58
N THR A 83 26.78 2.73 4.34
CA THR A 83 26.78 1.58 5.25
C THR A 83 27.55 1.87 6.54
N GLU A 84 28.68 2.59 6.46
CA GLU A 84 29.43 3.04 7.64
C GLU A 84 28.70 4.14 8.44
N VAL A 85 28.01 5.06 7.75
CA VAL A 85 27.19 6.11 8.40
C VAL A 85 26.00 5.47 9.15
N ALA A 86 25.42 4.43 8.55
CA ALA A 86 24.34 3.62 9.09
C ALA A 86 24.78 2.71 10.27
N ALA A 87 26.02 2.23 10.25
CA ALA A 87 26.53 1.25 11.20
C ALA A 87 26.43 1.73 12.66
N GLY A 88 25.78 0.92 13.51
CA GLY A 88 25.63 1.18 14.94
C GLY A 88 24.55 2.19 15.33
N ALA A 89 23.63 2.55 14.42
CA ALA A 89 22.42 3.28 14.79
C ALA A 89 21.49 2.38 15.62
N ARG A 90 21.08 2.85 16.82
CA ARG A 90 20.23 2.08 17.74
C ARG A 90 18.73 2.37 17.59
N SER A 91 18.37 3.42 16.85
CA SER A 91 16.99 3.83 16.59
C SER A 91 16.88 4.50 15.22
N GLY A 92 15.68 4.53 14.65
CA GLY A 92 15.41 5.23 13.38
C GLY A 92 15.73 6.72 13.42
N GLU A 93 15.51 7.38 14.56
CA GLU A 93 15.82 8.81 14.74
C GLU A 93 17.32 9.07 14.76
N GLU A 94 18.11 8.20 15.39
CA GLU A 94 19.57 8.28 15.37
C GLU A 94 20.11 8.03 13.95
N LEU A 95 19.50 7.09 13.20
CA LEU A 95 19.83 6.87 11.79
C LEU A 95 19.56 8.11 10.94
N LEU A 96 18.37 8.71 11.07
CA LEU A 96 18.01 9.95 10.37
C LEU A 96 18.97 11.09 10.71
N ARG A 97 19.30 11.25 12.00
CA ARG A 97 20.25 12.26 12.47
C ARG A 97 21.63 12.04 11.86
N ARG A 98 22.16 10.82 11.87
CA ARG A 98 23.47 10.51 11.27
C ARG A 98 23.52 10.78 9.78
N LEU A 99 22.45 10.42 9.06
CA LEU A 99 22.32 10.71 7.63
C LEU A 99 22.17 12.21 7.33
N SER A 100 21.56 12.97 8.24
CA SER A 100 21.49 14.44 8.12
C SER A 100 22.82 15.15 8.38
N LEU A 101 23.73 14.49 9.12
CA LEU A 101 25.05 15.02 9.48
C LEU A 101 26.14 14.63 8.47
N SER A 102 25.91 13.59 7.64
CA SER A 102 26.75 13.32 6.48
C SER A 102 26.47 14.36 5.40
N GLU A 103 27.49 15.11 4.96
CA GLU A 103 27.37 15.95 3.76
C GLU A 103 26.87 15.06 2.59
N PRO A 104 25.91 15.54 1.77
CA PRO A 104 25.68 14.88 0.49
C PRO A 104 27.04 14.87 -0.23
N PRO A 105 27.48 13.73 -0.80
CA PRO A 105 28.75 13.69 -1.51
C PRO A 105 28.78 14.89 -2.45
N ARG A 106 29.88 15.65 -2.42
CA ARG A 106 30.17 16.70 -3.42
C ARG A 106 29.76 16.13 -4.76
N ARG A 107 29.15 16.96 -5.63
CA ARG A 107 28.75 16.65 -7.02
C ARG A 107 29.87 15.98 -7.83
N GLU A 108 30.23 14.76 -7.48
CA GLU A 108 30.76 13.78 -8.37
C GLU A 108 29.55 13.39 -9.21
N ARG A 109 29.78 13.43 -10.52
CA ARG A 109 28.81 13.12 -11.55
C ARG A 109 27.92 11.97 -11.11
N ASP A 110 26.63 12.05 -11.44
CA ASP A 110 25.68 10.94 -11.42
C ASP A 110 26.27 9.70 -12.13
N SER A 111 27.21 9.00 -11.51
CA SER A 111 27.86 7.82 -12.05
C SER A 111 27.08 6.64 -11.51
N PHE A 112 25.99 6.36 -12.21
CA PHE A 112 25.19 5.14 -12.18
C PHE A 112 26.00 3.86 -12.52
N SER A 113 27.32 3.85 -12.32
CA SER A 113 28.23 2.76 -12.68
C SER A 113 28.63 1.86 -11.51
N VAL A 114 28.16 2.15 -10.28
CA VAL A 114 28.50 1.35 -9.11
C VAL A 114 27.40 0.32 -8.88
N ASP A 115 27.79 -0.95 -8.93
CA ASP A 115 26.91 -2.07 -8.65
C ASP A 115 26.36 -1.95 -7.21
N PRO A 116 25.03 -1.98 -7.01
CA PRO A 116 24.45 -1.93 -5.66
C PRO A 116 24.97 -3.06 -4.76
N ARG A 117 25.40 -4.18 -5.34
CA ARG A 117 26.00 -5.31 -4.60
C ARG A 117 27.35 -4.94 -3.96
N SER A 118 28.17 -4.10 -4.60
CA SER A 118 29.47 -3.67 -4.06
C SER A 118 29.37 -2.48 -3.12
N THR A 119 28.21 -1.82 -3.05
CA THR A 119 27.99 -0.67 -2.14
C THR A 119 27.46 -1.14 -0.77
N TYR A 120 26.78 -2.28 -0.74
CA TYR A 120 26.15 -2.84 0.44
C TYR A 120 26.57 -4.31 0.66
N ASP A 121 27.87 -4.56 0.83
CA ASP A 121 28.44 -5.91 0.98
C ASP A 121 27.83 -6.74 2.13
N GLY A 122 27.23 -6.07 3.13
CA GLY A 122 26.52 -6.73 4.24
C GLY A 122 25.13 -7.25 3.89
N LEU A 123 24.58 -6.89 2.72
CA LEU A 123 23.28 -7.35 2.24
C LEU A 123 23.48 -8.41 1.15
N ASN A 124 22.91 -9.61 1.34
CA ASN A 124 22.93 -10.68 0.34
C ASN A 124 21.98 -10.36 -0.84
N LEU A 125 22.29 -9.34 -1.64
CA LEU A 125 21.48 -8.89 -2.77
C LEU A 125 21.72 -9.77 -4.00
N SER A 126 20.64 -10.18 -4.65
CA SER A 126 20.70 -10.91 -5.93
C SER A 126 20.99 -9.99 -7.13
N GLY A 127 20.67 -8.70 -7.01
CA GLY A 127 20.60 -7.74 -8.11
C GLY A 127 19.24 -7.70 -8.84
N GLY A 128 18.25 -8.47 -8.38
CA GLY A 128 16.89 -8.49 -8.92
C GLY A 128 15.92 -7.59 -8.14
N ILE A 129 15.07 -6.87 -8.87
CA ILE A 129 13.93 -6.13 -8.33
C ILE A 129 12.63 -6.70 -8.90
N ILE A 130 11.74 -7.13 -8.02
CA ILE A 130 10.37 -7.53 -8.36
C ILE A 130 9.42 -6.42 -7.95
N THR A 131 8.73 -5.84 -8.90
CA THR A 131 7.73 -4.79 -8.65
C THR A 131 6.33 -5.38 -8.77
N ALA A 132 5.49 -5.18 -7.76
CA ALA A 132 4.10 -5.59 -7.77
C ALA A 132 3.16 -4.37 -7.87
N THR A 133 2.35 -4.33 -8.91
CA THR A 133 1.30 -3.31 -9.13
C THR A 133 -0.04 -4.00 -9.36
N PHE A 134 -1.16 -3.29 -9.20
CA PHE A 134 -2.46 -3.90 -9.41
C PHE A 134 -2.65 -4.38 -10.85
N CYS A 135 -2.40 -3.54 -11.86
CA CYS A 135 -2.58 -3.88 -13.27
C CYS A 135 -1.29 -3.73 -14.07
N VAL A 136 -1.08 -4.60 -15.06
CA VAL A 136 -0.08 -4.39 -16.11
C VAL A 136 -0.39 -3.12 -16.92
N PRO A 137 0.61 -2.49 -17.57
CA PRO A 137 0.44 -1.23 -18.30
C PRO A 137 -0.39 -1.36 -19.59
N TYR A 138 -0.91 -2.55 -19.89
CA TYR A 138 -1.68 -2.85 -21.09
C TYR A 138 -3.14 -3.19 -20.77
N SER A 139 -4.05 -2.74 -21.63
CA SER A 139 -5.38 -3.30 -21.80
C SER A 139 -5.30 -4.47 -22.78
N ILE A 140 -5.91 -5.60 -22.45
CA ILE A 140 -5.71 -6.85 -23.17
C ILE A 140 -7.04 -7.31 -23.78
N ARG A 141 -7.05 -7.53 -25.10
CA ARG A 141 -8.17 -8.10 -25.85
C ARG A 141 -7.83 -9.52 -26.32
N HIS A 142 -8.74 -10.45 -26.07
CA HIS A 142 -8.59 -11.88 -26.34
C HIS A 142 -9.34 -12.30 -27.60
N SER A 143 -8.62 -13.00 -28.47
CA SER A 143 -9.14 -13.78 -29.59
C SER A 143 -8.65 -15.23 -29.44
N PRO A 144 -9.52 -16.24 -29.26
CA PRO A 144 -9.07 -17.62 -29.12
C PRO A 144 -8.21 -18.07 -30.31
N GLY A 145 -7.00 -18.58 -30.01
CA GLY A 145 -6.07 -19.08 -31.04
C GLY A 145 -5.34 -18.02 -31.87
N ARG A 146 -5.52 -16.72 -31.58
CA ARG A 146 -4.74 -15.62 -32.17
C ARG A 146 -3.83 -14.99 -31.12
N ASP A 147 -2.97 -14.10 -31.59
CA ASP A 147 -2.17 -13.19 -30.77
C ASP A 147 -3.07 -12.19 -30.01
N TRP A 148 -2.62 -11.74 -28.85
CA TRP A 148 -3.38 -10.81 -28.02
C TRP A 148 -3.27 -9.40 -28.56
N GLU A 149 -4.38 -8.65 -28.51
CA GLU A 149 -4.39 -7.23 -28.85
C GLU A 149 -4.04 -6.42 -27.60
N LEU A 150 -2.86 -5.78 -27.62
CA LEU A 150 -2.37 -4.93 -26.54
C LEU A 150 -2.69 -3.45 -26.83
N GLY A 151 -3.36 -2.80 -25.89
CA GLY A 151 -3.57 -1.34 -25.89
C GLY A 151 -2.92 -0.71 -24.68
N SER A 152 -2.55 0.58 -24.76
CA SER A 152 -1.97 1.28 -23.61
C SER A 152 -3.02 1.60 -22.55
N ARG A 153 -2.76 1.23 -21.29
CA ARG A 153 -3.64 1.54 -20.16
C ARG A 153 -3.44 2.98 -19.71
N ARG A 154 -4.52 3.75 -19.71
CA ARG A 154 -4.50 5.17 -19.31
C ARG A 154 -4.59 5.33 -17.78
N GLY A 155 -3.98 6.39 -17.25
CA GLY A 155 -4.25 6.88 -15.89
C GLY A 155 -3.11 6.79 -14.86
N THR A 156 -2.02 6.07 -15.13
CA THR A 156 -0.88 5.91 -14.20
C THR A 156 0.47 6.05 -14.93
N SER A 157 0.66 7.13 -15.68
CA SER A 157 1.87 7.37 -16.48
C SER A 157 3.14 7.38 -15.64
N ALA A 158 3.20 8.20 -14.59
CA ALA A 158 4.41 8.34 -13.77
C ALA A 158 4.90 7.03 -13.13
N LEU A 159 3.98 6.14 -12.73
CA LEU A 159 4.35 4.85 -12.15
C LEU A 159 4.93 3.91 -13.21
N PHE A 160 4.29 3.82 -14.38
CA PHE A 160 4.79 2.99 -15.48
C PHE A 160 6.08 3.53 -16.09
N ASP A 161 6.29 4.84 -16.10
CA ASP A 161 7.56 5.46 -16.47
C ASP A 161 8.70 5.00 -15.52
N SER A 162 8.41 4.86 -14.21
CA SER A 162 9.39 4.31 -13.25
C SER A 162 9.75 2.87 -13.57
N PHE A 163 8.79 2.06 -14.00
CA PHE A 163 9.04 0.65 -14.33
C PHE A 163 9.84 0.52 -15.61
N SER A 164 9.49 1.34 -16.61
CA SER A 164 10.24 1.44 -17.86
C SER A 164 11.70 1.86 -17.61
N TYR A 165 11.92 2.80 -16.69
CA TYR A 165 13.26 3.18 -16.27
C TYR A 165 14.00 2.02 -15.57
N LEU A 166 13.36 1.31 -14.64
CA LEU A 166 13.97 0.17 -13.96
C LEU A 166 14.35 -0.98 -14.90
N ALA A 167 13.56 -1.19 -15.96
CA ALA A 167 13.81 -2.17 -17.01
C ALA A 167 14.84 -1.71 -18.05
N SER A 168 15.14 -0.41 -18.13
CA SER A 168 16.08 0.14 -19.11
C SER A 168 17.54 -0.21 -18.77
N ALA A 169 18.41 -0.13 -19.78
CA ALA A 169 19.86 -0.31 -19.59
C ALA A 169 20.52 0.75 -18.68
N ASP A 170 19.82 1.85 -18.40
CA ASP A 170 20.28 2.90 -17.49
C ASP A 170 20.14 2.51 -16.00
N SER A 171 19.47 1.39 -15.72
CA SER A 171 19.30 0.83 -14.38
C SER A 171 20.24 -0.36 -14.16
N PRO A 172 20.98 -0.44 -13.04
CA PRO A 172 21.84 -1.58 -12.73
C PRO A 172 21.06 -2.82 -12.26
N TRP A 173 19.72 -2.75 -12.19
CA TRP A 173 18.86 -3.79 -11.63
C TRP A 173 18.22 -4.64 -12.71
N ASN A 174 18.10 -5.93 -12.46
CA ASN A 174 17.26 -6.80 -13.27
C ASN A 174 15.79 -6.69 -12.80
N HIS A 175 14.97 -5.99 -13.58
CA HIS A 175 13.59 -5.69 -13.21
C HIS A 175 12.60 -6.75 -13.71
N THR A 176 11.68 -7.15 -12.83
CA THR A 176 10.52 -7.97 -13.17
C THR A 176 9.24 -7.31 -12.65
N LEU A 177 8.27 -7.09 -13.54
CA LEU A 177 6.96 -6.52 -13.20
C LEU A 177 5.95 -7.64 -12.97
N VAL A 178 5.22 -7.60 -11.85
CA VAL A 178 4.10 -8.50 -11.54
C VAL A 178 2.83 -7.66 -11.45
N GLY A 179 1.82 -8.00 -12.25
CA GLY A 179 0.55 -7.27 -12.25
C GLY A 179 -0.60 -8.09 -12.82
N TRP A 180 -1.83 -7.80 -12.40
CA TRP A 180 -3.01 -8.43 -13.01
C TRP A 180 -3.19 -7.94 -14.45
N THR A 181 -3.67 -8.81 -15.33
CA THR A 181 -3.97 -8.49 -16.73
C THR A 181 -4.99 -7.36 -16.89
N GLY A 182 -5.75 -7.05 -15.83
CA GLY A 182 -6.98 -6.28 -15.94
C GLY A 182 -8.10 -7.11 -16.54
N GLU A 183 -9.23 -6.45 -16.77
CA GLU A 183 -10.36 -7.01 -17.49
C GLU A 183 -9.94 -7.40 -18.91
N VAL A 184 -10.13 -8.67 -19.23
CA VAL A 184 -9.96 -9.18 -20.58
C VAL A 184 -11.26 -9.00 -21.34
N GLU A 185 -11.20 -8.32 -22.48
CA GLU A 185 -12.31 -8.15 -23.42
C GLU A 185 -12.22 -9.17 -24.57
N LYS A 186 -13.36 -9.57 -25.15
CA LYS A 186 -13.36 -10.40 -26.38
C LYS A 186 -13.25 -9.49 -27.60
N ALA A 187 -12.35 -9.81 -28.54
CA ALA A 187 -12.15 -8.99 -29.74
C ALA A 187 -13.38 -8.96 -30.67
N ASP A 188 -14.23 -10.00 -30.66
CA ASP A 188 -15.46 -10.08 -31.47
C ASP A 188 -16.65 -9.28 -30.88
N ALA A 189 -16.50 -8.66 -29.70
CA ALA A 189 -17.51 -7.73 -29.22
C ALA A 189 -17.39 -6.45 -30.08
N PRO A 190 -18.49 -5.93 -30.66
CA PRO A 190 -18.43 -4.68 -31.40
C PRO A 190 -17.79 -3.63 -30.48
N SER A 191 -16.66 -3.09 -30.92
CA SER A 191 -16.10 -1.91 -30.28
C SER A 191 -17.20 -0.87 -30.23
N VAL A 192 -17.38 -0.21 -29.09
CA VAL A 192 -17.98 1.13 -29.09
C VAL A 192 -16.94 2.06 -29.72
N GLN A 193 -16.68 1.86 -31.00
CA GLN A 193 -16.02 2.82 -31.85
C GLN A 193 -17.13 3.65 -32.46
N GLU A 194 -17.07 4.94 -32.13
CA GLU A 194 -17.82 6.03 -32.71
C GLU A 194 -17.87 5.88 -34.23
N SER A 195 -19.01 5.37 -34.71
CA SER A 195 -19.38 5.50 -36.11
C SER A 195 -19.94 6.92 -36.27
N PRO A 196 -19.43 7.78 -37.15
CA PRO A 196 -19.93 9.16 -37.29
C PRO A 196 -21.39 9.25 -37.76
N ASN A 197 -22.03 8.14 -38.16
CA ASN A 197 -23.31 8.12 -38.89
C ASN A 197 -24.35 7.11 -38.39
N ALA A 198 -24.29 6.66 -37.13
CA ALA A 198 -25.36 5.80 -36.60
C ALA A 198 -26.58 6.65 -36.16
N THR A 199 -27.62 6.70 -37.00
CA THR A 199 -28.95 7.18 -36.62
C THR A 199 -29.48 6.42 -35.39
N SER A 200 -30.22 7.13 -34.54
CA SER A 200 -30.71 6.79 -33.18
C SER A 200 -31.53 5.50 -32.99
N ILE A 201 -31.50 4.56 -33.93
CA ILE A 201 -32.34 3.35 -33.94
C ILE A 201 -31.54 2.09 -33.52
N ASN A 202 -30.21 2.10 -33.58
CA ASN A 202 -29.36 0.93 -33.28
C ASN A 202 -28.49 1.09 -32.02
N VAL A 203 -28.94 1.83 -31.01
CA VAL A 203 -28.24 1.95 -29.72
C VAL A 203 -28.82 0.95 -28.73
N THR A 204 -28.01 0.01 -28.26
CA THR A 204 -28.36 -0.90 -27.16
C THR A 204 -28.58 -0.08 -25.89
N ALA A 205 -29.76 -0.20 -25.26
CA ALA A 205 -30.15 0.64 -24.13
C ALA A 205 -29.21 0.46 -22.93
N LEU A 206 -28.65 1.57 -22.44
CA LEU A 206 -27.73 1.59 -21.29
C LEU A 206 -28.41 1.21 -19.95
N ASN A 207 -29.70 1.51 -19.77
CA ASN A 207 -30.45 1.23 -18.53
C ASN A 207 -31.85 0.64 -18.79
N LYS A 208 -32.40 -0.10 -17.80
CA LYS A 208 -33.74 -0.74 -17.85
C LYS A 208 -34.91 0.20 -18.15
N ALA A 209 -34.79 1.48 -17.79
CA ALA A 209 -35.81 2.50 -18.03
C ALA A 209 -35.78 3.07 -19.47
N SER A 210 -34.71 2.79 -20.23
CA SER A 210 -34.50 3.25 -21.60
C SER A 210 -34.66 2.12 -22.63
N ALA A 211 -35.07 0.93 -22.19
CA ALA A 211 -35.39 -0.17 -23.08
C ALA A 211 -36.69 0.16 -23.83
N PRO A 212 -36.75 0.04 -25.17
CA PRO A 212 -37.98 0.23 -25.91
C PRO A 212 -39.06 -0.72 -25.38
N VAL A 213 -40.25 -0.19 -25.09
CA VAL A 213 -41.40 -1.01 -24.68
C VAL A 213 -41.75 -1.94 -25.85
N PRO A 214 -41.73 -3.27 -25.67
CA PRO A 214 -42.06 -4.19 -26.75
C PRO A 214 -43.50 -3.98 -27.20
N LEU A 215 -43.72 -3.76 -28.49
CA LEU A 215 -45.06 -3.60 -29.07
C LEU A 215 -45.84 -4.93 -29.15
N ASP A 216 -45.18 -6.08 -28.91
CA ASP A 216 -45.79 -7.41 -28.90
C ASP A 216 -45.77 -8.05 -27.50
N ALA A 217 -46.95 -8.41 -27.00
CA ALA A 217 -47.16 -9.00 -25.66
C ALA A 217 -46.61 -10.44 -25.50
N HIS A 218 -46.07 -11.05 -26.55
CA HIS A 218 -45.56 -12.42 -26.56
C HIS A 218 -44.04 -12.55 -26.71
N THR A 219 -43.31 -11.43 -26.82
CA THR A 219 -41.86 -11.45 -26.96
C THR A 219 -41.22 -11.33 -25.58
N PRO A 220 -40.46 -12.35 -25.10
CA PRO A 220 -39.82 -12.27 -23.79
C PRO A 220 -38.80 -11.13 -23.78
N VAL A 221 -38.84 -10.30 -22.74
CA VAL A 221 -37.83 -9.27 -22.47
C VAL A 221 -36.46 -9.96 -22.39
N PRO A 222 -35.41 -9.49 -23.10
CA PRO A 222 -34.09 -10.06 -22.95
C PRO A 222 -33.66 -9.94 -21.48
N GLU A 223 -33.31 -11.06 -20.85
CA GLU A 223 -32.65 -11.01 -19.54
C GLU A 223 -31.36 -10.17 -19.67
N PRO A 224 -31.04 -9.30 -18.69
CA PRO A 224 -29.80 -8.54 -18.72
C PRO A 224 -28.63 -9.51 -18.85
N GLY A 225 -27.82 -9.33 -19.90
CA GLY A 225 -26.84 -10.31 -20.37
C GLY A 225 -25.96 -10.86 -19.26
N GLN A 226 -25.95 -12.18 -19.11
CA GLN A 226 -24.92 -12.87 -18.34
C GLN A 226 -23.57 -12.49 -18.96
N THR A 227 -22.68 -11.85 -18.19
CA THR A 227 -21.31 -11.53 -18.64
C THR A 227 -20.67 -12.79 -19.21
N ALA A 228 -20.37 -12.77 -20.51
CA ALA A 228 -19.84 -13.92 -21.22
C ALA A 228 -18.53 -14.38 -20.57
N SER A 229 -18.51 -15.58 -19.99
CA SER A 229 -17.30 -16.15 -19.42
C SER A 229 -16.23 -16.29 -20.51
N ILE A 230 -15.00 -15.85 -20.23
CA ILE A 230 -13.85 -16.01 -21.14
C ILE A 230 -13.03 -17.19 -20.64
N ARG A 231 -12.72 -18.13 -21.53
CA ARG A 231 -11.85 -19.28 -21.24
C ARG A 231 -10.50 -19.05 -21.89
N VAL A 232 -9.45 -19.05 -21.09
CA VAL A 232 -8.07 -18.83 -21.55
C VAL A 232 -7.26 -20.10 -21.30
N SER A 233 -6.74 -20.71 -22.37
CA SER A 233 -5.93 -21.91 -22.27
C SER A 233 -4.51 -21.59 -21.79
N LYS A 234 -3.78 -22.58 -21.29
CA LYS A 234 -2.35 -22.42 -20.96
C LYS A 234 -1.52 -21.92 -22.14
N ALA A 235 -1.76 -22.44 -23.34
CA ALA A 235 -1.07 -21.99 -24.55
C ALA A 235 -1.34 -20.51 -24.87
N ASP A 236 -2.57 -20.02 -24.64
CA ASP A 236 -2.88 -18.59 -24.81
C ASP A 236 -2.14 -17.73 -23.76
N ARG A 237 -2.03 -18.22 -22.52
CA ARG A 237 -1.31 -17.52 -21.44
C ARG A 237 0.18 -17.42 -21.72
N ASP A 238 0.80 -18.53 -22.14
CA ASP A 238 2.22 -18.58 -22.48
C ASP A 238 2.53 -17.65 -23.67
N ARG A 239 1.61 -17.53 -24.64
CA ARG A 239 1.71 -16.55 -25.72
C ARG A 239 1.66 -15.10 -25.22
N LEU A 240 0.78 -14.78 -24.28
CA LEU A 240 0.71 -13.44 -23.70
C LEU A 240 2.01 -13.10 -22.95
N GLU A 241 2.53 -14.03 -22.14
CA GLU A 241 3.79 -13.82 -21.41
C GLU A 241 4.95 -13.54 -22.40
N ALA A 242 5.04 -14.31 -23.47
CA ALA A 242 6.05 -14.10 -24.51
C ALA A 242 5.92 -12.77 -25.25
N GLN A 243 4.69 -12.28 -25.47
CA GLN A 243 4.45 -10.96 -26.09
C GLN A 243 4.81 -9.81 -25.15
N LEU A 244 4.42 -9.91 -23.88
CA LEU A 244 4.70 -8.86 -22.88
C LEU A 244 6.20 -8.71 -22.60
N ASP A 245 6.95 -9.81 -22.64
CA ASP A 245 8.42 -9.79 -22.49
C ASP A 245 9.14 -9.07 -23.64
N GLN A 246 8.51 -8.96 -24.83
CA GLN A 246 9.11 -8.27 -25.98
C GLN A 246 8.88 -6.75 -25.99
N GLU A 247 7.74 -6.26 -25.49
CA GLU A 247 7.37 -4.85 -25.65
C GLU A 247 8.03 -3.89 -24.65
N HIS A 248 8.23 -4.30 -23.39
CA HIS A 248 8.53 -3.34 -22.31
C HIS A 248 10.01 -3.25 -21.89
N GLY A 249 10.90 -3.98 -22.57
CA GLY A 249 12.33 -4.01 -22.25
C GLY A 249 12.66 -4.69 -20.91
N GLY A 250 11.68 -5.31 -20.25
CA GLY A 250 11.82 -6.01 -18.98
C GLY A 250 10.82 -7.15 -18.86
N LYS A 251 11.04 -8.06 -17.91
CA LYS A 251 10.20 -9.26 -17.75
C LYS A 251 8.86 -8.90 -17.13
N VAL A 252 7.75 -9.23 -17.78
CA VAL A 252 6.39 -8.97 -17.27
C VAL A 252 5.68 -10.28 -16.97
N VAL A 253 5.28 -10.43 -15.72
CA VAL A 253 4.63 -11.63 -15.19
C VAL A 253 3.16 -11.30 -14.89
N PRO A 254 2.24 -11.66 -15.81
CA PRO A 254 0.82 -11.44 -15.60
C PRO A 254 0.27 -12.33 -14.49
N VAL A 255 -0.60 -11.75 -13.68
CA VAL A 255 -1.38 -12.44 -12.65
C VAL A 255 -2.77 -12.71 -13.19
N TRP A 256 -3.24 -13.95 -13.10
CA TRP A 256 -4.58 -14.34 -13.54
C TRP A 256 -5.50 -14.51 -12.33
N LEU A 257 -6.50 -13.63 -12.22
CA LEU A 257 -7.48 -13.65 -11.15
C LEU A 257 -8.72 -14.47 -11.56
N ALA A 258 -8.86 -15.65 -10.99
CA ALA A 258 -9.98 -16.58 -11.21
C ALA A 258 -10.32 -17.33 -9.92
N ASP A 259 -11.49 -17.97 -9.86
CA ASP A 259 -11.88 -18.73 -8.67
C ASP A 259 -11.08 -20.04 -8.55
N GLU A 260 -10.74 -20.44 -7.30
CA GLU A 260 -9.89 -21.61 -7.05
C GLU A 260 -10.58 -22.93 -7.48
N THR A 261 -11.91 -22.98 -7.45
CA THR A 261 -12.73 -24.13 -7.88
C THR A 261 -12.80 -24.34 -9.39
N GLU A 262 -12.45 -23.31 -10.18
CA GLU A 262 -12.55 -23.33 -11.65
C GLU A 262 -11.17 -23.41 -12.34
N ARG A 263 -10.08 -23.57 -11.57
CA ARG A 263 -8.76 -23.89 -12.11
C ARG A 263 -8.67 -25.38 -12.45
N GLU A 264 -9.15 -25.76 -13.63
CA GLU A 264 -8.64 -26.97 -14.27
C GLU A 264 -7.17 -26.74 -14.67
N LYS A 265 -6.34 -27.79 -14.62
CA LYS A 265 -4.86 -27.66 -14.71
C LYS A 265 -4.36 -26.82 -15.89
N ASP A 266 -5.14 -26.70 -16.97
CA ASP A 266 -4.74 -26.00 -18.19
C ASP A 266 -5.70 -24.89 -18.67
N VAL A 267 -6.81 -24.60 -17.98
CA VAL A 267 -7.80 -23.58 -18.41
C VAL A 267 -8.17 -22.66 -17.26
N VAL A 268 -8.07 -21.35 -17.50
CA VAL A 268 -8.55 -20.30 -16.59
C VAL A 268 -9.87 -19.75 -17.10
N VAL A 269 -10.89 -19.77 -16.24
CA VAL A 269 -12.21 -19.21 -16.56
C VAL A 269 -12.34 -17.84 -15.88
N LEU A 270 -12.52 -16.80 -16.69
CA LEU A 270 -12.71 -15.43 -16.24
C LEU A 270 -14.22 -15.09 -16.21
N LYS A 271 -14.74 -14.78 -15.03
CA LYS A 271 -16.13 -14.38 -14.77
C LYS A 271 -16.15 -13.24 -13.76
N ASP A 272 -17.10 -12.31 -13.91
CA ASP A 272 -17.31 -11.17 -13.00
C ASP A 272 -15.97 -10.48 -12.63
N GLN A 273 -15.17 -10.15 -13.64
CA GLN A 273 -13.79 -9.65 -13.46
C GLN A 273 -13.75 -8.36 -12.61
N ALA A 274 -14.79 -7.52 -12.71
CA ALA A 274 -14.92 -6.29 -11.95
C ALA A 274 -14.97 -6.51 -10.43
N ARG A 275 -15.32 -7.72 -9.95
CA ARG A 275 -15.40 -8.01 -8.50
C ARG A 275 -14.11 -7.75 -7.75
N TRP A 276 -12.95 -7.93 -8.41
CA TRP A 276 -11.64 -7.76 -7.79
C TRP A 276 -11.34 -6.28 -7.45
N ARG A 277 -11.99 -5.33 -8.13
CA ARG A 277 -11.88 -3.89 -7.86
C ARG A 277 -12.77 -3.43 -6.70
N LYS A 278 -13.91 -4.09 -6.49
CA LYS A 278 -15.01 -3.62 -5.63
C LYS A 278 -14.53 -3.17 -4.25
N TYR A 279 -13.78 -3.98 -3.51
CA TYR A 279 -13.36 -3.59 -2.15
C TYR A 279 -12.39 -2.40 -2.15
N ALA A 280 -11.44 -2.39 -3.08
CA ALA A 280 -10.41 -1.36 -3.14
C ALA A 280 -10.98 -0.01 -3.59
N GLU A 281 -11.81 0.00 -4.63
CA GLU A 281 -12.41 1.23 -5.16
C GLU A 281 -13.59 1.70 -4.28
N TYR A 282 -14.45 0.80 -3.81
CA TYR A 282 -15.62 1.19 -3.02
C TYR A 282 -15.25 1.51 -1.56
N GLU A 283 -14.51 0.67 -0.85
CA GLU A 283 -14.26 0.85 0.60
C GLU A 283 -12.97 1.63 0.88
N LEU A 284 -11.85 1.27 0.24
CA LEU A 284 -10.55 1.86 0.55
C LEU A 284 -10.39 3.25 -0.06
N TYR A 285 -10.63 3.38 -1.37
CA TYR A 285 -10.43 4.63 -2.09
C TYR A 285 -11.34 5.74 -1.52
N THR A 286 -12.63 5.46 -1.29
CA THR A 286 -13.56 6.45 -0.71
C THR A 286 -13.08 6.94 0.67
N MET A 287 -12.72 6.03 1.56
CA MET A 287 -12.26 6.36 2.91
C MET A 287 -10.94 7.11 2.93
N PHE A 288 -9.98 6.72 2.08
CA PHE A 288 -8.67 7.37 2.01
C PHE A 288 -8.80 8.82 1.51
N HIS A 289 -9.88 9.11 0.77
CA HIS A 289 -10.26 10.43 0.31
C HIS A 289 -11.31 11.14 1.20
N TYR A 290 -11.50 10.69 2.44
CA TYR A 290 -12.46 11.27 3.41
C TYR A 290 -13.92 11.27 2.97
N ARG A 291 -14.31 10.30 2.14
CA ARG A 291 -15.70 10.00 1.85
C ARG A 291 -16.15 8.80 2.68
N GLN A 292 -17.40 8.83 3.12
CA GLN A 292 -18.05 7.71 3.78
C GLN A 292 -19.16 7.21 2.88
N ASN A 293 -19.17 5.89 2.65
CA ASN A 293 -20.25 5.24 1.93
C ASN A 293 -21.51 5.20 2.78
N GLN A 294 -22.65 5.11 2.12
CA GLN A 294 -23.92 4.91 2.83
C GLN A 294 -23.89 3.55 3.56
N PRO A 295 -24.53 3.46 4.74
CA PRO A 295 -24.61 2.21 5.47
C PRO A 295 -25.29 1.13 4.63
N ASN A 296 -24.61 0.00 4.43
CA ASN A 296 -25.17 -1.17 3.76
C ASN A 296 -25.34 -2.33 4.76
N ASP A 297 -26.05 -3.38 4.36
CA ASP A 297 -26.32 -4.60 5.15
C ASP A 297 -25.06 -5.40 5.54
N GLY A 298 -23.87 -4.95 5.10
CA GLY A 298 -22.56 -5.51 5.38
C GLY A 298 -22.30 -6.88 4.74
N ARG A 299 -23.23 -7.39 3.91
CA ARG A 299 -23.07 -8.68 3.21
C ARG A 299 -22.18 -8.52 1.99
N ALA A 300 -22.46 -7.51 1.17
CA ALA A 300 -21.66 -7.19 -0.01
C ALA A 300 -20.20 -6.89 0.36
N THR A 301 -19.97 -6.07 1.40
CA THR A 301 -18.63 -5.74 1.91
C THR A 301 -17.86 -6.98 2.37
N ARG A 302 -18.51 -7.95 3.02
CA ARG A 302 -17.87 -9.21 3.43
C ARG A 302 -17.42 -10.06 2.23
N LYS A 303 -18.24 -10.14 1.18
CA LYS A 303 -17.87 -10.83 -0.06
C LYS A 303 -16.70 -10.13 -0.75
N ALA A 304 -16.79 -8.81 -0.90
CA ALA A 304 -15.73 -7.99 -1.51
C ALA A 304 -14.40 -8.09 -0.74
N TRP A 305 -14.42 -8.14 0.59
CA TRP A 305 -13.22 -8.38 1.41
C TRP A 305 -12.58 -9.74 1.13
N ALA A 306 -13.40 -10.79 1.00
CA ALA A 306 -12.88 -12.11 0.68
C ALA A 306 -12.21 -12.16 -0.69
N ASP A 307 -12.80 -11.48 -1.69
CA ASP A 307 -12.20 -11.32 -3.02
C ASP A 307 -10.88 -10.54 -2.94
N TYR A 308 -10.83 -9.45 -2.16
CA TYR A 308 -9.62 -8.66 -1.93
C TYR A 308 -8.48 -9.48 -1.27
N TYR A 309 -8.80 -10.30 -0.28
CA TYR A 309 -7.84 -11.19 0.35
C TYR A 309 -7.34 -12.27 -0.61
N ARG A 310 -8.25 -12.93 -1.36
CA ARG A 310 -7.88 -13.94 -2.37
C ARG A 310 -6.98 -13.36 -3.44
N MET A 311 -7.28 -12.16 -3.93
CA MET A 311 -6.44 -11.43 -4.88
C MET A 311 -5.02 -11.26 -4.32
N ASN A 312 -4.87 -10.70 -3.12
CA ASN A 312 -3.56 -10.52 -2.49
C ASN A 312 -2.80 -11.84 -2.29
N LYS A 313 -3.51 -12.94 -1.96
CA LYS A 313 -2.92 -14.28 -1.87
C LYS A 313 -2.39 -14.78 -3.22
N ILE A 314 -3.16 -14.62 -4.31
CA ILE A 314 -2.74 -15.02 -5.66
C ILE A 314 -1.50 -14.23 -6.11
N PHE A 315 -1.45 -12.93 -5.80
CA PHE A 315 -0.24 -12.12 -6.02
C PHE A 315 0.96 -12.65 -5.24
N ALA A 316 0.77 -12.99 -3.95
CA ALA A 316 1.82 -13.56 -3.13
C ALA A 316 2.32 -14.91 -3.70
N ASP A 317 1.40 -15.79 -4.13
CA ASP A 317 1.75 -17.07 -4.77
C ASP A 317 2.60 -16.85 -6.03
N ARG A 318 2.19 -15.93 -6.91
CA ARG A 318 2.91 -15.66 -8.17
C ARG A 318 4.29 -15.05 -7.95
N ILE A 319 4.45 -14.18 -6.95
CA ILE A 319 5.77 -13.61 -6.59
C ILE A 319 6.70 -14.70 -6.06
N LEU A 320 6.19 -15.65 -5.28
CA LEU A 320 7.03 -16.73 -4.72
C LEU A 320 7.53 -17.71 -5.78
N GLU A 321 6.79 -17.91 -6.87
CA GLU A 321 7.23 -18.75 -7.99
C GLU A 321 8.46 -18.18 -8.71
N ILE A 322 8.61 -16.86 -8.72
CA ILE A 322 9.70 -16.15 -9.43
C ILE A 322 10.83 -15.70 -8.49
N TYR A 323 10.54 -15.58 -7.20
CA TYR A 323 11.45 -15.01 -6.21
C TYR A 323 12.75 -15.82 -6.06
N LYS A 324 13.87 -15.12 -6.05
CA LYS A 324 15.18 -15.66 -5.69
C LYS A 324 15.66 -15.03 -4.37
N PRO A 325 16.34 -15.80 -3.50
CA PRO A 325 16.93 -15.24 -2.28
C PRO A 325 17.80 -14.02 -2.60
N GLY A 326 17.52 -12.91 -1.92
CA GLY A 326 18.21 -11.63 -2.13
C GLY A 326 17.52 -10.66 -3.08
N ASP A 327 16.42 -11.04 -3.73
CA ASP A 327 15.60 -10.11 -4.52
C ASP A 327 14.90 -9.09 -3.60
N ILE A 328 14.72 -7.87 -4.12
CA ILE A 328 13.95 -6.80 -3.48
C ILE A 328 12.54 -6.79 -4.09
N VAL A 329 11.52 -6.88 -3.26
CA VAL A 329 10.11 -6.78 -3.68
C VAL A 329 9.58 -5.38 -3.37
N ILE A 330 9.10 -4.65 -4.37
CA ILE A 330 8.49 -3.32 -4.21
C ILE A 330 7.01 -3.42 -4.55
N ILE A 331 6.15 -3.07 -3.59
CA ILE A 331 4.70 -3.19 -3.72
C ILE A 331 4.08 -1.80 -3.81
N HIS A 332 3.18 -1.62 -4.78
CA HIS A 332 2.55 -0.34 -5.05
C HIS A 332 1.05 -0.34 -4.75
N ASP A 333 0.64 0.72 -4.07
CA ASP A 333 -0.74 1.20 -3.96
C ASP A 333 -1.74 0.34 -3.15
N TYR A 334 -2.94 0.89 -2.98
CA TYR A 334 -3.97 0.40 -2.04
C TYR A 334 -4.62 -0.95 -2.40
N TYR A 335 -4.41 -1.47 -3.60
CA TYR A 335 -4.90 -2.81 -3.96
C TYR A 335 -4.14 -3.92 -3.25
N LEU A 336 -2.87 -3.68 -2.91
CA LEU A 336 -1.94 -4.70 -2.44
C LEU A 336 -1.50 -4.47 -0.98
N LEU A 337 -2.36 -3.88 -0.15
CA LEU A 337 -2.02 -3.54 1.25
C LEU A 337 -1.75 -4.78 2.11
N LEU A 338 -2.29 -5.96 1.76
CA LEU A 338 -2.09 -7.20 2.53
C LEU A 338 -0.85 -7.98 2.07
N LEU A 339 -0.38 -7.69 0.85
CA LEU A 339 0.69 -8.43 0.21
C LEU A 339 2.01 -8.46 1.02
N PRO A 340 2.48 -7.37 1.67
CA PRO A 340 3.74 -7.40 2.42
C PRO A 340 3.73 -8.45 3.54
N SER A 341 2.69 -8.46 4.37
CA SER A 341 2.56 -9.46 5.45
C SER A 341 2.42 -10.89 4.90
N LEU A 342 1.71 -11.10 3.79
CA LEU A 342 1.54 -12.45 3.21
C LEU A 342 2.88 -13.01 2.70
N LEU A 343 3.71 -12.16 2.09
CA LEU A 343 5.06 -12.53 1.68
C LEU A 343 5.94 -12.81 2.89
N ARG A 344 5.93 -11.95 3.91
CA ARG A 344 6.74 -12.12 5.13
C ARG A 344 6.42 -13.43 5.88
N GLN A 345 5.15 -13.81 5.94
CA GLN A 345 4.73 -15.05 6.59
C GLN A 345 5.32 -16.30 5.94
N ARG A 346 5.62 -16.24 4.63
CA ARG A 346 6.16 -17.37 3.85
C ARG A 346 7.67 -17.28 3.68
N LEU A 347 8.20 -16.05 3.59
CA LEU A 347 9.61 -15.73 3.50
C LEU A 347 9.96 -14.71 4.59
N PRO A 348 10.45 -15.14 5.77
CA PRO A 348 10.75 -14.21 6.86
C PRO A 348 11.82 -13.15 6.52
N ASN A 349 12.82 -13.53 5.71
CA ASN A 349 14.00 -12.72 5.40
C ASN A 349 13.91 -11.97 4.06
N VAL A 350 12.71 -11.84 3.49
CA VAL A 350 12.52 -11.12 2.21
C VAL A 350 12.73 -9.60 2.41
N TYR A 351 13.27 -8.91 1.41
CA TYR A 351 13.35 -7.45 1.41
C TYR A 351 12.10 -6.88 0.73
N ILE A 352 11.28 -6.12 1.46
CA ILE A 352 10.03 -5.54 0.96
C ILE A 352 10.01 -4.03 1.18
N GLY A 353 9.79 -3.28 0.11
CA GLY A 353 9.34 -1.88 0.16
C GLY A 353 7.86 -1.78 -0.22
N PHE A 354 7.12 -0.90 0.45
CA PHE A 354 5.73 -0.58 0.09
C PHE A 354 5.59 0.92 -0.17
N PHE A 355 4.94 1.31 -1.27
CA PHE A 355 4.69 2.72 -1.58
C PHE A 355 3.20 2.99 -1.82
N LEU A 356 2.62 3.95 -1.10
CA LEU A 356 1.23 4.36 -1.28
C LEU A 356 1.13 5.62 -2.15
N HIS A 357 0.48 5.50 -3.31
CA HIS A 357 0.34 6.62 -4.24
C HIS A 357 -0.84 7.53 -3.90
N ILE A 358 -1.90 6.98 -3.30
CA ILE A 358 -3.05 7.75 -2.84
C ILE A 358 -2.83 8.36 -1.44
N PRO A 359 -3.66 9.33 -1.01
CA PRO A 359 -3.62 9.89 0.35
C PRO A 359 -3.82 8.82 1.43
N PHE A 360 -3.27 9.04 2.62
CA PHE A 360 -3.61 8.25 3.81
C PHE A 360 -4.52 9.05 4.77
N PRO A 361 -5.64 8.47 5.23
CA PRO A 361 -6.62 9.18 6.05
C PRO A 361 -6.18 9.30 7.51
N SER A 362 -6.71 10.30 8.23
CA SER A 362 -6.54 10.42 9.68
C SER A 362 -7.11 9.21 10.43
N SER A 363 -6.63 9.00 11.65
CA SER A 363 -7.10 7.90 12.53
C SER A 363 -8.59 7.97 12.89
N GLU A 364 -9.26 9.10 12.68
CA GLU A 364 -10.69 9.23 12.91
C GLU A 364 -11.48 8.56 11.80
N PHE A 365 -11.17 8.88 10.54
CA PHE A 365 -11.77 8.23 9.37
C PHE A 365 -11.32 6.77 9.24
N TYR A 366 -10.04 6.48 9.48
CA TYR A 366 -9.52 5.12 9.33
C TYR A 366 -10.20 4.12 10.28
N ARG A 367 -10.63 4.57 11.47
CA ARG A 367 -11.34 3.72 12.43
C ARG A 367 -12.72 3.29 11.95
N CYS A 368 -13.32 3.96 10.98
CA CYS A 368 -14.59 3.55 10.37
C CYS A 368 -14.45 2.23 9.60
N LEU A 369 -13.24 1.84 9.20
CA LEU A 369 -13.01 0.59 8.49
C LEU A 369 -13.20 -0.62 9.41
N SER A 370 -14.02 -1.56 8.95
CA SER A 370 -14.29 -2.81 9.66
C SER A 370 -13.04 -3.72 9.76
N ARG A 371 -12.20 -3.73 8.72
CA ARG A 371 -10.94 -4.52 8.62
C ARG A 371 -9.66 -3.71 8.81
N ARG A 372 -9.75 -2.68 9.67
CA ARG A 372 -8.64 -1.74 9.94
C ARG A 372 -7.37 -2.40 10.49
N LYS A 373 -7.49 -3.49 11.24
CA LYS A 373 -6.31 -4.14 11.83
C LYS A 373 -5.56 -4.92 10.78
N GLU A 374 -6.27 -5.76 10.03
CA GLU A 374 -5.71 -6.62 9.01
C GLU A 374 -4.97 -5.82 7.93
N ILE A 375 -5.49 -4.64 7.56
CA ILE A 375 -4.86 -3.77 6.57
C ILE A 375 -3.59 -3.11 7.11
N LEU A 376 -3.59 -2.57 8.33
CA LEU A 376 -2.38 -2.00 8.92
C LEU A 376 -1.30 -3.06 9.15
N GLU A 377 -1.67 -4.22 9.69
CA GLU A 377 -0.77 -5.36 9.87
C GLU A 377 -0.22 -5.85 8.53
N GLY A 378 -1.04 -5.83 7.48
CA GLY A 378 -0.66 -6.10 6.11
C GLY A 378 0.52 -5.25 5.64
N VAL A 379 0.40 -3.93 5.79
CA VAL A 379 1.41 -2.95 5.34
C VAL A 379 2.66 -2.98 6.21
N LEU A 380 2.51 -3.20 7.52
CA LEU A 380 3.64 -3.32 8.47
C LEU A 380 4.51 -4.57 8.22
N GLY A 381 4.11 -5.47 7.31
CA GLY A 381 4.99 -6.54 6.82
C GLY A 381 6.13 -6.05 5.91
N ALA A 382 6.14 -4.78 5.50
CA ALA A 382 7.22 -4.17 4.73
C ALA A 382 8.38 -3.72 5.62
N ASN A 383 9.59 -3.66 5.07
CA ASN A 383 10.75 -3.07 5.76
C ASN A 383 10.69 -1.53 5.75
N MET A 384 10.18 -0.96 4.66
CA MET A 384 10.00 0.48 4.51
C MET A 384 8.68 0.81 3.81
N ILE A 385 8.05 1.87 4.27
CA ILE A 385 6.78 2.39 3.75
C ILE A 385 7.01 3.83 3.27
N GLY A 386 6.70 4.09 1.99
CA GLY A 386 6.78 5.42 1.38
C GLY A 386 5.40 6.06 1.16
N PHE A 387 5.33 7.37 1.37
CA PHE A 387 4.14 8.20 1.11
C PHE A 387 4.47 9.40 0.22
N GLN A 388 3.45 9.98 -0.43
CA GLN A 388 3.59 11.20 -1.24
C GLN A 388 3.82 12.47 -0.42
N ALA A 389 3.24 12.55 0.78
CA ALA A 389 3.27 13.76 1.60
C ALA A 389 3.46 13.43 3.10
N PHE A 390 4.07 14.37 3.84
CA PHE A 390 4.33 14.23 5.27
C PHE A 390 3.07 14.11 6.14
N SER A 391 1.96 14.72 5.72
CA SER A 391 0.69 14.57 6.42
C SER A 391 0.20 13.12 6.41
N TYR A 392 0.43 12.39 5.31
CA TYR A 392 0.01 11.00 5.14
C TYR A 392 0.85 10.04 6.00
N SER A 393 2.17 10.23 6.05
CA SER A 393 3.05 9.43 6.92
C SER A 393 2.70 9.61 8.41
N ARG A 394 2.44 10.85 8.85
CA ARG A 394 2.00 11.15 10.22
C ARG A 394 0.66 10.49 10.55
N HIS A 395 -0.30 10.51 9.62
CA HIS A 395 -1.57 9.84 9.80
C HIS A 395 -1.42 8.32 9.92
N PHE A 396 -0.54 7.72 9.11
CA PHE A 396 -0.23 6.30 9.18
C PHE A 396 0.36 5.91 10.53
N ALA A 397 1.42 6.60 10.98
CA ALA A 397 2.03 6.39 12.30
C ALA A 397 0.99 6.51 13.43
N SER A 398 0.17 7.56 13.40
CA SER A 398 -0.92 7.73 14.36
C SER A 398 -1.96 6.61 14.32
N CYS A 399 -2.24 6.03 13.16
CA CYS A 399 -3.14 4.89 13.02
C CYS A 399 -2.52 3.62 13.63
N CYS A 400 -1.24 3.36 13.39
CA CYS A 400 -0.53 2.23 14.00
C CYS A 400 -0.59 2.28 15.53
N THR A 401 -0.30 3.44 16.14
CA THR A 401 -0.37 3.58 17.60
C THR A 401 -1.80 3.48 18.14
N ARG A 402 -2.78 4.13 17.52
CA ARG A 402 -4.16 4.15 18.05
C ARG A 402 -4.94 2.86 17.82
N VAL A 403 -4.67 2.14 16.72
CA VAL A 403 -5.44 0.96 16.30
C VAL A 403 -4.76 -0.34 16.73
N LEU A 404 -3.43 -0.42 16.62
CA LEU A 404 -2.64 -1.62 16.93
C LEU A 404 -1.92 -1.52 18.28
N GLY A 405 -1.66 -0.32 18.78
CA GLY A 405 -0.93 -0.12 20.04
C GLY A 405 0.60 -0.19 19.88
N PHE A 406 1.10 -0.09 18.66
CA PHE A 406 2.54 -0.05 18.40
C PHE A 406 3.13 1.34 18.66
N ASP A 407 4.35 1.36 19.18
CA ASP A 407 5.09 2.60 19.35
C ASP A 407 5.51 3.13 17.96
N SER A 408 5.20 4.40 17.72
CA SER A 408 5.54 5.08 16.48
C SER A 408 6.41 6.29 16.78
N SER A 409 7.47 6.47 15.99
CA SER A 409 8.34 7.64 16.01
C SER A 409 8.22 8.43 14.71
N SER A 410 8.95 9.53 14.60
CA SER A 410 9.07 10.28 13.34
C SER A 410 9.74 9.47 12.22
N ALA A 411 10.56 8.47 12.59
CA ALA A 411 11.34 7.65 11.67
C ALA A 411 10.62 6.38 11.18
N GLY A 412 9.59 5.93 11.88
CA GLY A 412 8.96 4.65 11.61
C GLY A 412 8.13 4.11 12.76
N VAL A 413 7.66 2.87 12.62
CA VAL A 413 6.83 2.15 13.58
C VAL A 413 7.56 0.89 14.02
N ASP A 414 7.64 0.66 15.33
CA ASP A 414 8.22 -0.57 15.88
C ASP A 414 7.11 -1.63 16.00
N ALA A 415 7.13 -2.61 15.10
CA ALA A 415 6.13 -3.66 15.01
C ALA A 415 6.79 -5.04 15.01
N TYR A 416 6.26 -5.97 15.81
CA TYR A 416 6.73 -7.37 15.89
C TYR A 416 8.24 -7.53 16.18
N GLY A 417 8.83 -6.60 16.94
CA GLY A 417 10.27 -6.60 17.24
C GLY A 417 11.15 -6.10 16.10
N ALA A 418 10.57 -5.58 15.02
CA ALA A 418 11.27 -4.97 13.90
C ALA A 418 10.88 -3.49 13.74
N HIS A 419 11.84 -2.67 13.34
CA HIS A 419 11.59 -1.27 12.99
C HIS A 419 11.17 -1.18 11.53
N VAL A 420 9.95 -0.69 11.28
CA VAL A 420 9.43 -0.41 9.93
C VAL A 420 9.62 1.07 9.65
N ALA A 421 10.54 1.42 8.76
CA ALA A 421 10.77 2.82 8.43
C ALA A 421 9.60 3.41 7.63
N VAL A 422 9.25 4.65 7.96
CA VAL A 422 8.22 5.41 7.25
C VAL A 422 8.82 6.72 6.76
N ASP A 423 8.76 6.96 5.45
CA ASP A 423 9.41 8.11 4.83
C ASP A 423 8.55 8.70 3.68
N VAL A 424 8.93 9.87 3.18
CA VAL A 424 8.14 10.65 2.22
C VAL A 424 8.93 10.86 0.93
N PHE A 425 8.36 10.43 -0.18
CA PHE A 425 8.97 10.59 -1.51
C PHE A 425 7.90 11.03 -2.51
N PRO A 426 7.77 12.35 -2.80
CA PRO A 426 6.83 12.81 -3.80
C PRO A 426 7.25 12.30 -5.18
N ILE A 427 6.36 11.58 -5.87
CA ILE A 427 6.65 11.02 -7.19
C ILE A 427 6.76 12.14 -8.25
N GLY A 428 7.82 12.08 -9.06
CA GLY A 428 8.02 12.95 -10.22
C GLY A 428 7.47 12.37 -11.51
N ILE A 429 7.58 13.13 -12.61
CA ILE A 429 7.26 12.67 -13.97
C ILE A 429 8.55 12.42 -14.77
N HIS A 430 8.43 11.74 -15.92
CA HIS A 430 9.54 11.59 -16.87
C HIS A 430 9.74 12.86 -17.71
N ALA A 431 10.25 13.93 -17.08
CA ALA A 431 10.31 15.28 -17.67
C ALA A 431 10.90 15.35 -19.09
N LYS A 432 11.97 14.58 -19.39
CA LYS A 432 12.59 14.55 -20.74
C LYS A 432 11.65 13.98 -21.82
N GLU A 433 10.95 12.91 -21.51
CA GLU A 433 10.02 12.25 -22.45
C GLU A 433 8.76 13.09 -22.63
N THR A 434 8.28 13.71 -21.54
CA THR A 434 7.20 14.70 -21.61
C THR A 434 7.58 15.88 -22.50
N GLN A 435 8.80 16.41 -22.37
CA GLN A 435 9.28 17.50 -23.21
C GLN A 435 9.39 17.07 -24.68
N ARG A 436 9.96 15.89 -24.95
CA ARG A 436 10.03 15.32 -26.30
C ARG A 436 8.64 15.20 -26.92
N ALA A 437 7.72 14.55 -26.22
CA ALA A 437 6.35 14.37 -26.68
C ALA A 437 5.58 15.68 -26.91
N ALA A 438 5.87 16.73 -26.13
CA ALA A 438 5.16 18.00 -26.22
C ALA A 438 5.73 18.94 -27.30
N PHE A 439 7.03 18.87 -27.62
CA PHE A 439 7.71 19.84 -28.48
C PHE A 439 8.33 19.26 -29.76
N GLU A 440 8.62 17.96 -29.82
CA GLU A 440 9.26 17.34 -31.00
C GLU A 440 8.25 16.67 -31.95
N ASP A 441 7.00 16.49 -31.52
CA ASP A 441 5.95 15.88 -32.35
C ASP A 441 5.27 16.92 -33.27
N PRO A 442 5.39 16.81 -34.60
CA PRO A 442 4.78 17.76 -35.54
C PRO A 442 3.25 17.83 -35.44
N GLN A 443 2.59 16.74 -35.06
CA GLN A 443 1.13 16.70 -34.91
C GLN A 443 0.65 17.63 -33.80
N VAL A 444 1.48 17.81 -32.76
CA VAL A 444 1.18 18.74 -31.66
C VAL A 444 1.16 20.18 -32.17
N GLU A 445 2.14 20.58 -32.98
CA GLU A 445 2.20 21.95 -33.54
C GLU A 445 1.02 22.25 -34.48
N GLU A 446 0.60 21.28 -35.30
CA GLU A 446 -0.59 21.41 -36.15
C GLU A 446 -1.85 21.66 -35.30
N LYS A 447 -2.05 20.86 -34.23
CA LYS A 447 -3.18 21.01 -33.31
C LYS A 447 -3.12 22.33 -32.54
N ILE A 448 -1.93 22.79 -32.15
CA ILE A 448 -1.73 24.09 -31.51
C ILE A 448 -2.20 25.22 -32.42
N ALA A 449 -1.85 25.18 -33.72
CA ALA A 449 -2.27 26.18 -34.69
C ALA A 449 -3.81 26.23 -34.82
N GLY A 450 -4.45 25.07 -34.94
CA GLY A 450 -5.91 24.98 -35.03
C GLY A 450 -6.63 25.50 -33.77
N ILE A 451 -6.13 25.19 -32.57
CA ILE A 451 -6.72 25.68 -31.31
C ILE A 451 -6.53 27.20 -31.19
N ARG A 452 -5.38 27.75 -31.61
CA ARG A 452 -5.11 29.20 -31.58
C ARG A 452 -5.99 29.97 -32.56
N GLU A 453 -6.28 29.40 -33.73
CA GLU A 453 -7.21 29.98 -34.70
C GLU A 453 -8.64 29.99 -34.14
N LEU A 454 -9.10 28.87 -33.57
CA LEU A 454 -10.43 28.73 -33.00
C LEU A 454 -10.70 29.72 -31.86
N TYR A 455 -9.70 29.98 -31.02
CA TYR A 455 -9.81 30.84 -29.83
C TYR A 455 -9.01 32.15 -29.97
N GLN A 456 -8.90 32.69 -31.18
CA GLN A 456 -8.15 33.92 -31.43
C GLN A 456 -8.65 35.08 -30.55
N GLY A 457 -7.72 35.74 -29.87
CA GLY A 457 -8.02 36.87 -28.97
C GLY A 457 -8.71 36.48 -27.66
N LYS A 458 -8.85 35.18 -27.36
CA LYS A 458 -9.37 34.67 -26.08
C LYS A 458 -8.23 34.14 -25.20
N LYS A 459 -8.49 34.05 -23.91
CA LYS A 459 -7.65 33.42 -22.90
C LYS A 459 -8.17 32.03 -22.56
N ILE A 460 -7.28 31.05 -22.53
CA ILE A 460 -7.65 29.64 -22.36
C ILE A 460 -7.23 29.17 -20.96
N VAL A 461 -8.21 28.80 -20.14
CA VAL A 461 -8.01 28.11 -18.87
C VAL A 461 -8.22 26.62 -19.11
N VAL A 462 -7.26 25.78 -18.72
CA VAL A 462 -7.35 24.32 -18.90
C VAL A 462 -7.46 23.62 -17.57
N GLY A 463 -8.41 22.68 -17.51
CA GLY A 463 -8.53 21.72 -16.43
C GLY A 463 -8.62 20.31 -17.01
N ARG A 464 -7.84 19.37 -16.46
CA ARG A 464 -7.97 17.96 -16.76
C ARG A 464 -8.06 17.17 -15.47
N ASP A 465 -9.16 16.46 -15.32
CA ASP A 465 -9.45 15.70 -14.10
C ASP A 465 -10.17 14.40 -14.45
N ARG A 466 -10.14 13.41 -13.55
CA ARG A 466 -11.06 12.28 -13.65
C ARG A 466 -12.45 12.74 -13.22
N LEU A 467 -13.49 12.14 -13.79
CA LEU A 467 -14.88 12.40 -13.41
C LEU A 467 -15.18 11.77 -12.04
N ASP A 468 -14.58 12.33 -11.00
CA ASP A 468 -14.74 11.89 -9.61
C ASP A 468 -15.02 13.13 -8.76
N SER A 469 -15.98 12.99 -7.84
CA SER A 469 -16.28 13.91 -6.74
C SER A 469 -15.03 14.46 -6.02
N VAL A 470 -13.98 13.65 -5.90
CA VAL A 470 -12.74 13.98 -5.19
C VAL A 470 -11.86 14.96 -5.98
N ARG A 471 -12.05 15.06 -7.31
CA ARG A 471 -11.24 15.90 -8.19
C ARG A 471 -11.76 17.34 -8.32
N GLY A 472 -12.91 17.65 -7.71
CA GLY A 472 -13.36 19.02 -7.55
C GLY A 472 -13.77 19.73 -8.84
N VAL A 473 -14.22 18.98 -9.86
CA VAL A 473 -14.66 19.55 -11.16
C VAL A 473 -15.88 20.46 -10.97
N ALA A 474 -16.82 20.07 -10.11
CA ALA A 474 -17.98 20.90 -9.79
C ALA A 474 -17.57 22.24 -9.16
N GLN A 475 -16.65 22.21 -8.19
CA GLN A 475 -16.09 23.39 -7.54
C GLN A 475 -15.39 24.30 -8.55
N LYS A 476 -14.68 23.72 -9.53
CA LYS A 476 -14.04 24.48 -10.61
C LYS A 476 -15.04 25.25 -11.45
N LEU A 477 -16.11 24.58 -11.87
CA LEU A 477 -17.16 25.19 -12.69
C LEU A 477 -17.91 26.28 -11.91
N GLN A 478 -18.24 26.01 -10.64
CA GLN A 478 -18.87 26.99 -9.76
C GLN A 478 -17.98 28.22 -9.52
N ALA A 479 -16.69 28.02 -9.28
CA ALA A 479 -15.74 29.12 -9.13
C ALA A 479 -15.57 29.92 -10.44
N PHE A 480 -15.57 29.25 -11.59
CA PHE A 480 -15.53 29.92 -12.89
C PHE A 480 -16.80 30.76 -13.15
N GLU A 481 -17.97 30.27 -12.73
CA GLU A 481 -19.19 31.08 -12.75
C GLU A 481 -19.07 32.34 -11.89
N VAL A 482 -18.61 32.19 -10.64
CA VAL A 482 -18.38 33.31 -9.71
C VAL A 482 -17.35 34.30 -10.29
N PHE A 483 -16.32 33.81 -10.98
CA PHE A 483 -15.35 34.64 -11.69
C PHE A 483 -16.01 35.50 -12.79
N LEU A 484 -16.88 34.92 -13.61
CA LEU A 484 -17.61 35.67 -14.65
C LEU A 484 -18.65 36.64 -14.06
N GLU A 485 -19.16 36.37 -12.86
CA GLU A 485 -20.02 37.29 -12.10
C GLU A 485 -19.25 38.51 -11.59
N GLN A 486 -18.13 38.26 -10.91
CA GLN A 486 -17.34 39.29 -10.23
C GLN A 486 -16.52 40.16 -11.19
N TYR A 487 -16.08 39.59 -12.32
CA TYR A 487 -15.22 40.28 -13.29
C TYR A 487 -15.86 40.31 -14.69
N PRO A 488 -16.85 41.22 -14.92
CA PRO A 488 -17.53 41.34 -16.21
C PRO A 488 -16.60 41.60 -17.41
N GLU A 489 -15.42 42.19 -17.17
CA GLU A 489 -14.42 42.50 -18.19
C GLU A 489 -13.83 41.28 -18.90
N TRP A 490 -13.94 40.09 -18.28
CA TRP A 490 -13.46 38.81 -18.80
C TRP A 490 -14.53 38.02 -19.55
N ARG A 491 -15.80 38.47 -19.52
CA ARG A 491 -16.87 37.90 -20.35
C ARG A 491 -16.50 38.06 -21.82
N ASP A 492 -16.84 37.06 -22.61
CA ASP A 492 -16.44 36.93 -24.02
C ASP A 492 -14.92 36.93 -24.27
N LYS A 493 -14.06 36.87 -23.24
CA LYS A 493 -12.59 36.87 -23.41
C LYS A 493 -11.92 35.64 -22.84
N VAL A 494 -12.56 34.87 -21.96
CA VAL A 494 -11.98 33.70 -21.30
C VAL A 494 -12.80 32.45 -21.59
N VAL A 495 -12.14 31.39 -22.03
CA VAL A 495 -12.73 30.06 -22.20
C VAL A 495 -12.10 29.07 -21.22
N LEU A 496 -12.94 28.28 -20.55
CA LEU A 496 -12.53 27.15 -19.73
C LEU A 496 -12.70 25.86 -20.55
N ILE A 497 -11.59 25.20 -20.87
CA ILE A 497 -11.58 23.88 -21.49
C ILE A 497 -11.38 22.84 -20.39
N GLN A 498 -12.45 22.12 -20.04
CA GLN A 498 -12.42 21.06 -19.05
C GLN A 498 -12.50 19.69 -19.74
N VAL A 499 -11.44 18.91 -19.59
CA VAL A 499 -11.38 17.52 -20.04
C VAL A 499 -11.64 16.62 -18.85
N THR A 500 -12.66 15.77 -18.94
CA THR A 500 -12.93 14.77 -17.91
C THR A 500 -12.76 13.38 -18.46
N SER A 501 -11.83 12.61 -17.88
CA SER A 501 -11.72 11.19 -18.19
C SER A 501 -12.85 10.43 -17.50
N PRO A 502 -13.67 9.66 -18.23
CA PRO A 502 -14.71 8.86 -17.61
C PRO A 502 -14.08 7.85 -16.64
N THR A 503 -14.57 7.82 -15.41
CA THR A 503 -14.21 6.79 -14.43
C THR A 503 -14.77 5.48 -14.94
N GLY A 504 -13.91 4.51 -15.25
CA GLY A 504 -14.32 3.15 -15.56
C GLY A 504 -14.79 2.40 -14.32
N SER A 505 -15.60 3.01 -13.45
CA SER A 505 -16.22 2.35 -12.31
C SER A 505 -17.26 1.37 -12.86
N VAL A 506 -16.82 0.16 -13.23
CA VAL A 506 -17.68 -0.95 -13.69
C VAL A 506 -18.48 -1.57 -12.52
N SER A 507 -18.72 -0.75 -11.50
CA SER A 507 -19.36 -1.06 -10.23
C SER A 507 -20.80 -0.57 -10.36
N SER A 508 -21.75 -1.49 -10.53
CA SER A 508 -23.18 -1.21 -10.74
C SER A 508 -23.85 -0.36 -9.64
N ASN A 509 -23.18 -0.15 -8.50
CA ASN A 509 -23.65 0.74 -7.43
C ASN A 509 -23.00 2.14 -7.48
N ASP A 510 -21.78 2.27 -8.02
CA ASP A 510 -21.11 3.57 -8.20
C ASP A 510 -21.55 4.30 -9.47
N GLU A 511 -22.06 3.57 -10.47
CA GLU A 511 -22.74 4.15 -11.62
C GLU A 511 -23.79 5.18 -11.19
N ALA A 512 -24.52 4.94 -10.10
CA ALA A 512 -25.53 5.88 -9.61
C ALA A 512 -24.95 7.19 -9.02
N GLU A 513 -23.77 7.16 -8.42
CA GLU A 513 -23.11 8.36 -7.86
C GLU A 513 -22.28 9.11 -8.91
N ASP A 514 -21.57 8.37 -9.76
CA ASP A 514 -20.82 8.94 -10.88
C ASP A 514 -21.78 9.57 -11.89
N ASN A 515 -22.92 8.92 -12.20
CA ASN A 515 -23.97 9.53 -13.04
C ASN A 515 -24.58 10.77 -12.38
N LYS A 516 -24.79 10.80 -11.06
CA LYS A 516 -25.23 12.02 -10.37
C LYS A 516 -24.21 13.14 -10.51
N THR A 517 -22.92 12.82 -10.41
CA THR A 517 -21.84 13.80 -10.53
C THR A 517 -21.71 14.30 -11.98
N ALA A 518 -21.81 13.40 -12.96
CA ALA A 518 -21.83 13.71 -14.37
C ALA A 518 -23.01 14.64 -14.73
N ASN A 519 -24.21 14.32 -14.26
CA ASN A 519 -25.41 15.14 -14.47
C ASN A 519 -25.23 16.53 -13.85
N LYS A 520 -24.77 16.61 -12.60
CA LYS A 520 -24.46 17.91 -11.96
C LYS A 520 -23.46 18.74 -12.77
N ILE A 521 -22.42 18.11 -13.31
CA ILE A 521 -21.42 18.79 -14.14
C ILE A 521 -22.05 19.30 -15.44
N SER A 522 -22.85 18.47 -16.12
CA SER A 522 -23.57 18.86 -17.34
C SER A 522 -24.55 20.01 -17.10
N ASP A 523 -25.28 19.98 -15.97
CA ASP A 523 -26.18 21.04 -15.54
C ASP A 523 -25.42 22.36 -15.30
N LEU A 524 -24.25 22.29 -14.62
CA LEU A 524 -23.40 23.45 -14.38
C LEU A 524 -22.87 24.04 -15.69
N VAL A 525 -22.38 23.21 -16.61
CA VAL A 525 -21.90 23.65 -17.93
C VAL A 525 -23.02 24.33 -18.71
N THR A 526 -24.21 23.71 -18.75
CA THR A 526 -25.38 24.25 -19.45
C THR A 526 -25.81 25.58 -18.85
N ARG A 527 -25.82 25.70 -17.52
CA ARG A 527 -26.18 26.94 -16.82
C ARG A 527 -25.20 28.08 -17.10
N ILE A 528 -23.89 27.82 -17.06
CA ILE A 528 -22.85 28.83 -17.33
C ILE A 528 -22.92 29.27 -18.80
N ASN A 529 -22.99 28.32 -19.73
CA ASN A 529 -23.06 28.63 -21.16
C ASN A 529 -24.37 29.31 -21.55
N GLY A 530 -25.49 28.98 -20.90
CA GLY A 530 -26.77 29.66 -21.12
C GLY A 530 -26.81 31.09 -20.59
N LYS A 531 -26.09 31.38 -19.49
CA LYS A 531 -26.07 32.71 -18.85
C LYS A 531 -25.03 33.65 -19.44
N TYR A 532 -23.83 33.14 -19.77
CA TYR A 532 -22.69 33.94 -20.21
C TYR A 532 -22.22 33.62 -21.63
N GLY A 533 -22.80 32.62 -22.29
CA GLY A 533 -22.51 32.32 -23.68
C GLY A 533 -23.36 33.12 -24.65
N SER A 534 -22.92 33.11 -25.90
CA SER A 534 -23.62 33.66 -27.06
C SER A 534 -23.56 32.64 -28.20
N ILE A 535 -24.23 32.93 -29.31
CA ILE A 535 -24.25 32.04 -30.50
C ILE A 535 -22.84 31.73 -31.01
N ASN A 536 -21.92 32.69 -30.88
CA ASN A 536 -20.55 32.58 -31.39
C ASN A 536 -19.52 32.26 -30.29
N PHE A 537 -19.94 32.17 -29.02
CA PHE A 537 -19.01 32.02 -27.90
C PHE A 537 -19.60 31.18 -26.76
N SER A 538 -18.89 30.12 -26.40
CA SER A 538 -19.23 29.29 -25.23
C SER A 538 -18.11 29.41 -24.18
N PRO A 539 -18.39 29.97 -22.99
CA PRO A 539 -17.38 30.16 -21.94
C PRO A 539 -16.80 28.84 -21.42
N VAL A 540 -17.56 27.75 -21.44
CA VAL A 540 -17.11 26.44 -20.96
C VAL A 540 -17.23 25.40 -22.08
N GLN A 541 -16.13 24.69 -22.32
CA GLN A 541 -16.04 23.56 -23.24
C GLN A 541 -15.72 22.31 -22.43
N HIS A 542 -16.69 21.38 -22.35
CA HIS A 542 -16.57 20.16 -21.57
C HIS A 542 -16.42 18.94 -22.49
N PHE A 543 -15.30 18.24 -22.36
CA PHE A 543 -14.99 17.03 -23.13
C PHE A 543 -14.98 15.81 -22.20
N PRO A 544 -16.08 15.02 -22.15
CA PRO A 544 -16.17 13.80 -21.33
C PRO A 544 -15.52 12.58 -22.00
N GLN A 545 -14.37 12.78 -22.65
CA GLN A 545 -13.69 11.75 -23.42
C GLN A 545 -12.18 11.73 -23.12
N TYR A 546 -11.54 10.64 -23.53
CA TYR A 546 -10.10 10.55 -23.53
C TYR A 546 -9.52 11.27 -24.74
N LEU A 547 -8.65 12.26 -24.51
CA LEU A 547 -7.89 12.91 -25.58
C LEU A 547 -6.76 12.03 -26.10
N SER A 548 -6.38 12.19 -27.36
CA SER A 548 -5.15 11.62 -27.89
C SER A 548 -3.92 12.28 -27.22
N LYS A 549 -2.74 11.63 -27.31
CA LYS A 549 -1.51 12.12 -26.64
C LYS A 549 -1.12 13.52 -27.15
N ASP A 550 -1.23 13.70 -28.46
CA ASP A 550 -0.98 14.92 -29.21
C ASP A 550 -2.01 16.02 -28.91
N GLU A 551 -3.31 15.72 -28.83
CA GLU A 551 -4.35 16.66 -28.35
C GLU A 551 -4.06 17.15 -26.94
N TYR A 552 -3.66 16.23 -26.07
CA TYR A 552 -3.40 16.54 -24.67
C TYR A 552 -2.24 17.53 -24.52
N PHE A 553 -1.11 17.27 -25.17
CA PHE A 553 0.04 18.18 -25.10
C PHE A 553 -0.20 19.50 -25.83
N ALA A 554 -0.94 19.48 -26.95
CA ALA A 554 -1.36 20.71 -27.63
C ALA A 554 -2.20 21.60 -26.69
N LEU A 555 -3.17 21.00 -26.00
CA LEU A 555 -4.02 21.70 -25.04
C LEU A 555 -3.22 22.30 -23.87
N LEU A 556 -2.30 21.52 -23.28
CA LEU A 556 -1.45 22.01 -22.18
C LEU A 556 -0.49 23.14 -22.61
N ARG A 557 0.03 23.11 -23.84
CA ARG A 557 0.94 24.16 -24.36
C ARG A 557 0.22 25.44 -24.73
N VAL A 558 -1.00 25.36 -25.26
CA VAL A 558 -1.80 26.52 -25.68
C VAL A 558 -2.43 27.26 -24.49
N ALA A 559 -2.73 26.54 -23.41
CA ALA A 559 -3.35 27.09 -22.21
C ALA A 559 -2.60 28.31 -21.65
N ASP A 560 -3.35 29.38 -21.36
CA ASP A 560 -2.84 30.55 -20.64
C ASP A 560 -2.75 30.29 -19.13
N VAL A 561 -3.68 29.50 -18.57
CA VAL A 561 -3.72 29.18 -17.13
C VAL A 561 -4.07 27.71 -16.92
N GLY A 562 -3.32 27.02 -16.06
CA GLY A 562 -3.64 25.67 -15.59
C GLY A 562 -4.43 25.72 -14.29
N LEU A 563 -5.61 25.10 -14.21
CA LEU A 563 -6.49 25.14 -13.04
C LEU A 563 -6.75 23.74 -12.48
N ILE A 564 -6.15 23.45 -11.31
CA ILE A 564 -6.25 22.16 -10.61
C ILE A 564 -6.95 22.37 -9.25
N THR A 565 -8.19 21.89 -9.14
CA THR A 565 -9.08 22.11 -7.98
C THR A 565 -9.36 20.84 -7.19
N SER A 566 -8.45 19.85 -7.23
CA SER A 566 -8.59 18.58 -6.50
C SER A 566 -8.94 18.80 -5.03
N VAL A 567 -10.03 18.19 -4.55
CA VAL A 567 -10.46 18.27 -3.14
C VAL A 567 -9.49 17.51 -2.24
N ARG A 568 -8.97 16.38 -2.72
CA ARG A 568 -7.95 15.60 -2.02
C ARG A 568 -7.22 14.70 -3.02
N ASP A 569 -5.91 14.82 -3.11
CA ASP A 569 -5.13 14.03 -4.08
C ASP A 569 -3.80 13.57 -3.52
N GLY A 570 -3.34 12.40 -3.94
CA GLY A 570 -2.04 11.87 -3.57
C GLY A 570 -0.93 12.65 -4.26
N MET A 571 -1.00 12.74 -5.60
CA MET A 571 -0.11 13.54 -6.44
C MET A 571 -0.82 13.87 -7.75
N ASN A 572 -0.71 15.11 -8.21
CA ASN A 572 -1.28 15.55 -9.47
C ASN A 572 -0.22 15.61 -10.58
N THR A 573 -0.10 14.56 -11.39
CA THR A 573 0.88 14.51 -12.49
C THR A 573 0.60 15.53 -13.59
N THR A 574 -0.67 15.86 -13.84
CA THR A 574 -1.08 16.89 -14.81
C THR A 574 -0.48 18.25 -14.50
N SER A 575 -0.38 18.63 -13.22
CA SER A 575 0.27 19.89 -12.84
C SER A 575 1.77 19.92 -13.20
N LEU A 576 2.47 18.79 -13.05
CA LEU A 576 3.88 18.65 -13.41
C LEU A 576 4.07 18.65 -14.93
N GLU A 577 3.20 17.95 -15.66
CA GLU A 577 3.20 17.91 -17.13
C GLU A 577 2.89 19.30 -17.71
N TYR A 578 1.96 20.05 -17.09
CA TYR A 578 1.64 21.43 -17.46
C TYR A 578 2.87 22.35 -17.31
N ILE A 579 3.59 22.26 -16.20
CA ILE A 579 4.83 23.04 -15.99
C ILE A 579 5.85 22.75 -17.09
N VAL A 580 6.02 21.49 -17.50
CA VAL A 580 6.93 21.15 -18.61
C VAL A 580 6.46 21.76 -19.93
N CYS A 581 5.16 21.71 -20.22
CA CYS A 581 4.57 22.28 -21.44
C CYS A 581 4.63 23.81 -21.49
N GLN A 582 4.64 24.47 -20.34
CA GLN A 582 4.68 25.94 -20.24
C GLN A 582 6.09 26.54 -20.28
N LYS A 583 7.10 25.75 -20.68
CA LYS A 583 8.50 26.17 -20.77
C LYS A 583 8.68 27.52 -21.49
N ASP A 584 7.97 27.74 -22.60
CA ASP A 584 8.12 28.96 -23.42
C ASP A 584 7.00 29.99 -23.17
N ASN A 585 5.78 29.54 -22.84
CA ASN A 585 4.60 30.40 -22.71
C ASN A 585 4.40 30.96 -21.28
N HIS A 586 5.06 30.37 -20.29
CA HIS A 586 5.05 30.80 -18.89
C HIS A 586 3.63 30.96 -18.31
N GLY A 587 2.69 30.08 -18.66
CA GLY A 587 1.33 30.08 -18.12
C GLY A 587 1.33 29.78 -16.60
N PRO A 588 0.69 30.61 -15.76
CA PRO A 588 0.59 30.34 -14.33
C PRO A 588 -0.25 29.10 -14.03
N LEU A 589 0.12 28.43 -12.95
CA LEU A 589 -0.58 27.26 -12.40
C LEU A 589 -1.31 27.65 -11.12
N ILE A 590 -2.62 27.39 -11.10
CA ILE A 590 -3.48 27.45 -9.91
C ILE A 590 -3.64 26.03 -9.38
N LEU A 591 -3.28 25.81 -8.11
CA LEU A 591 -3.19 24.49 -7.51
C LEU A 591 -3.90 24.44 -6.15
N SER A 592 -4.80 23.50 -5.97
CA SER A 592 -5.42 23.20 -4.68
C SER A 592 -4.37 22.90 -3.60
N GLU A 593 -4.52 23.53 -2.43
CA GLU A 593 -3.70 23.26 -1.24
C GLU A 593 -3.87 21.81 -0.71
N PHE A 594 -4.95 21.14 -1.10
CA PHE A 594 -5.22 19.74 -0.73
C PHE A 594 -4.62 18.71 -1.71
N SER A 595 -3.91 19.16 -2.73
CA SER A 595 -3.11 18.30 -3.60
C SER A 595 -1.78 17.95 -2.92
N GLY A 596 -1.36 16.68 -2.96
CA GLY A 596 -0.03 16.31 -2.49
C GLY A 596 1.12 16.97 -3.26
N THR A 597 0.86 17.53 -4.45
CA THR A 597 1.84 18.33 -5.20
C THR A 597 2.04 19.75 -4.63
N ALA A 598 1.12 20.24 -3.78
CA ALA A 598 1.18 21.61 -3.26
C ALA A 598 2.46 21.86 -2.45
N GLY A 599 2.90 20.89 -1.65
CA GLY A 599 4.15 20.99 -0.89
C GLY A 599 5.40 21.07 -1.76
N SER A 600 5.37 20.45 -2.94
CA SER A 600 6.48 20.47 -3.92
C SER A 600 6.50 21.75 -4.76
N LEU A 601 5.35 22.38 -4.99
CA LEU A 601 5.18 23.54 -5.87
C LEU A 601 4.77 24.80 -5.09
N ALA A 602 5.51 25.15 -4.03
CA ALA A 602 5.18 26.26 -3.13
C ALA A 602 5.06 27.67 -3.78
N SER A 603 5.55 27.84 -5.01
CA SER A 603 5.45 29.10 -5.76
C SER A 603 4.18 29.22 -6.62
N ALA A 604 3.35 28.17 -6.67
CA ALA A 604 2.12 28.17 -7.44
C ALA A 604 1.04 28.99 -6.71
N LEU A 605 0.00 29.40 -7.44
CA LEU A 605 -1.15 30.05 -6.81
C LEU A 605 -1.98 29.00 -6.06
N HIS A 606 -1.79 28.94 -4.76
CA HIS A 606 -2.50 28.00 -3.90
C HIS A 606 -3.92 28.49 -3.60
N ILE A 607 -4.88 27.58 -3.76
CA ILE A 607 -6.30 27.86 -3.52
C ILE A 607 -6.92 26.83 -2.59
N ASN A 608 -7.94 27.26 -1.86
CA ASN A 608 -8.90 26.36 -1.24
C ASN A 608 -10.07 26.15 -2.24
N PRO A 609 -10.26 24.95 -2.82
CA PRO A 609 -11.34 24.69 -3.80
C PRO A 609 -12.76 24.88 -3.22
N TRP A 610 -12.91 24.96 -1.90
CA TRP A 610 -14.21 25.22 -1.25
C TRP A 610 -14.54 26.71 -1.16
N ASP A 611 -13.54 27.58 -1.24
CA ASP A 611 -13.74 29.03 -1.30
C ASP A 611 -13.85 29.47 -2.76
N LEU A 612 -15.07 29.41 -3.30
CA LEU A 612 -15.34 29.77 -4.69
C LEU A 612 -14.92 31.21 -5.04
N GLY A 613 -15.06 32.14 -4.09
CA GLY A 613 -14.64 33.53 -4.27
C GLY A 613 -13.12 33.67 -4.33
N GLY A 614 -12.41 32.96 -3.44
CA GLY A 614 -10.95 32.88 -3.48
C GLY A 614 -10.41 32.27 -4.77
N VAL A 615 -11.05 31.20 -5.27
CA VAL A 615 -10.68 30.60 -6.57
C VAL A 615 -10.93 31.57 -7.72
N ALA A 616 -12.07 32.30 -7.72
CA ALA A 616 -12.37 33.31 -8.73
C ALA A 616 -11.33 34.45 -8.74
N ALA A 617 -10.93 34.94 -7.55
CA ALA A 617 -9.88 35.94 -7.41
C ALA A 617 -8.51 35.40 -7.90
N ALA A 618 -8.19 34.14 -7.63
CA ALA A 618 -6.96 33.51 -8.11
C ALA A 618 -6.94 33.37 -9.65
N ILE A 619 -8.08 33.06 -10.28
CA ILE A 619 -8.20 33.06 -11.76
C ILE A 619 -7.94 34.46 -12.31
N HIS A 620 -8.55 35.50 -11.72
CA HIS A 620 -8.31 36.88 -12.11
C HIS A 620 -6.83 37.28 -11.95
N GLN A 621 -6.22 36.93 -10.81
CA GLN A 621 -4.80 37.18 -10.55
C GLN A 621 -3.91 36.48 -11.58
N ALA A 622 -4.18 35.21 -11.90
CA ALA A 622 -3.42 34.46 -12.89
C ALA A 622 -3.48 35.10 -14.29
N LEU A 623 -4.66 35.58 -14.70
CA LEU A 623 -4.87 36.22 -16.00
C LEU A 623 -4.25 37.61 -16.10
N THR A 624 -4.13 38.33 -14.97
CA THR A 624 -3.55 39.69 -14.89
C THR A 624 -2.08 39.70 -14.46
N MET A 625 -1.49 38.55 -14.18
CA MET A 625 -0.13 38.42 -13.66
C MET A 625 0.91 39.01 -14.64
N PRO A 626 1.82 39.89 -14.19
CA PRO A 626 2.87 40.45 -15.02
C PRO A 626 3.78 39.38 -15.64
N ALA A 627 4.26 39.61 -16.87
CA ALA A 627 5.11 38.66 -17.58
C ALA A 627 6.41 38.31 -16.84
N SER A 628 6.99 39.27 -16.09
CA SER A 628 8.19 39.05 -15.28
C SER A 628 7.95 38.08 -14.13
N GLU A 629 6.83 38.23 -13.42
CA GLU A 629 6.44 37.34 -12.31
C GLU A 629 6.10 35.93 -12.82
N ARG A 630 5.41 35.84 -13.95
CA ARG A 630 5.12 34.58 -14.65
C ARG A 630 6.39 33.83 -15.01
N ALA A 631 7.34 34.50 -15.64
CA ALA A 631 8.62 33.90 -16.03
C ALA A 631 9.43 33.43 -14.82
N GLU A 632 9.46 34.22 -13.74
CA GLU A 632 10.19 33.85 -12.52
C GLU A 632 9.58 32.63 -11.83
N THR A 633 8.26 32.60 -11.70
CA THR A 633 7.52 31.49 -11.09
C THR A 633 7.67 30.23 -11.92
N GLN A 634 7.53 30.34 -13.24
CA GLN A 634 7.72 29.22 -14.15
C GLN A 634 9.16 28.68 -14.11
N ARG A 635 10.18 29.54 -14.04
CA ARG A 635 11.58 29.12 -13.92
C ARG A 635 11.84 28.29 -12.67
N ARG A 636 11.27 28.70 -11.52
CA ARG A 636 11.37 27.96 -10.26
C ARG A 636 10.69 26.60 -10.35
N HIS A 637 9.47 26.55 -10.87
CA HIS A 637 8.73 25.31 -11.05
C HIS A 637 9.39 24.36 -12.04
N TYR A 638 9.79 24.85 -13.20
CA TYR A 638 10.45 24.05 -14.23
C TYR A 638 11.76 23.45 -13.70
N ARG A 639 12.56 24.21 -12.95
CA ARG A 639 13.75 23.69 -12.26
C ARG A 639 13.41 22.57 -11.27
N HIS A 640 12.33 22.72 -10.49
CA HIS A 640 11.91 21.69 -9.55
C HIS A 640 11.52 20.39 -10.27
N VAL A 641 10.63 20.48 -11.28
CA VAL A 641 10.12 19.31 -12.02
C VAL A 641 11.22 18.60 -12.82
N THR A 642 12.18 19.33 -13.37
CA THR A 642 13.29 18.75 -14.13
C THR A 642 14.39 18.15 -13.27
N THR A 643 14.46 18.51 -11.98
CA THR A 643 15.43 17.93 -11.02
C THR A 643 14.85 16.78 -10.23
N HIS A 644 13.56 16.83 -9.88
CA HIS A 644 12.85 15.79 -9.14
C HIS A 644 12.04 14.93 -10.11
N THR A 645 12.75 14.19 -10.96
CA THR A 645 12.14 13.32 -11.96
C THR A 645 11.71 11.98 -11.35
N VAL A 646 10.95 11.18 -12.12
CA VAL A 646 10.60 9.81 -11.72
C VAL A 646 11.85 8.96 -11.45
N GLN A 647 12.92 9.12 -12.24
CA GLN A 647 14.19 8.40 -12.04
C GLN A 647 14.86 8.77 -10.71
N ALA A 648 14.89 10.06 -10.38
CA ALA A 648 15.41 10.55 -9.12
C ALA A 648 14.61 9.99 -7.93
N TRP A 649 13.29 9.94 -8.05
CA TRP A 649 12.40 9.33 -7.07
C TRP A 649 12.71 7.83 -6.86
N THR A 650 12.81 7.04 -7.94
CA THR A 650 13.13 5.61 -7.86
C THR A 650 14.47 5.38 -7.18
N HIS A 651 15.48 6.17 -7.55
CA HIS A 651 16.82 6.09 -6.94
C HIS A 651 16.81 6.44 -5.45
N GLN A 652 16.15 7.54 -5.08
CA GLN A 652 16.07 7.98 -3.69
C GLN A 652 15.36 6.95 -2.82
N TYR A 653 14.25 6.39 -3.32
CA TYR A 653 13.48 5.36 -2.64
C TYR A 653 14.31 4.09 -2.41
N LEU A 654 14.95 3.55 -3.47
CA LEU A 654 15.79 2.36 -3.38
C LEU A 654 17.01 2.56 -2.48
N ARG A 655 17.70 3.70 -2.61
CA ARG A 655 18.86 4.03 -1.77
C ARG A 655 18.46 4.08 -0.29
N ARG A 656 17.33 4.71 0.02
CA ARG A 656 16.82 4.79 1.39
C ARG A 656 16.44 3.41 1.93
N LEU A 657 15.77 2.59 1.11
CA LEU A 657 15.41 1.21 1.44
C LEU A 657 16.67 0.39 1.79
N LEU A 658 17.67 0.40 0.92
CA LEU A 658 18.92 -0.33 1.12
C LEU A 658 19.68 0.14 2.37
N THR A 659 19.74 1.46 2.59
CA THR A 659 20.35 2.03 3.80
C THR A 659 19.63 1.53 5.05
N ASN A 660 18.30 1.51 5.04
CA ASN A 660 17.52 1.00 6.17
C ASN A 660 17.79 -0.49 6.43
N LEU A 661 17.78 -1.30 5.36
CA LEU A 661 18.07 -2.74 5.44
C LEU A 661 19.47 -3.03 5.99
N ALA A 662 20.46 -2.21 5.64
CA ALA A 662 21.82 -2.36 6.15
C ALA A 662 21.98 -1.88 7.61
N SER A 663 21.13 -0.95 8.06
CA SER A 663 21.22 -0.36 9.40
C SER A 663 20.59 -1.23 10.48
N PHE A 664 19.45 -1.85 10.14
CA PHE A 664 18.68 -2.67 11.07
C PHE A 664 18.89 -4.13 10.72
N ASP A 665 19.66 -4.83 11.54
CA ASP A 665 19.76 -6.29 11.47
C ASP A 665 18.39 -6.88 11.83
N GLN A 666 17.57 -7.12 10.81
CA GLN A 666 16.21 -7.66 10.97
C GLN A 666 16.18 -9.17 11.21
N SER A 667 17.34 -9.80 11.48
CA SER A 667 17.46 -11.24 11.74
C SER A 667 16.65 -11.75 12.94
N PHE A 668 16.02 -10.87 13.71
CA PHE A 668 15.19 -11.22 14.89
C PHE A 668 13.73 -10.77 14.82
N ALA A 669 13.15 -10.56 13.63
CA ALA A 669 11.69 -10.43 13.54
C ALA A 669 11.04 -11.75 13.98
N THR A 670 10.45 -11.76 15.19
CA THR A 670 9.78 -12.96 15.71
C THR A 670 8.60 -13.26 14.79
N PRO A 671 8.56 -14.41 14.10
CA PRO A 671 7.51 -14.70 13.15
C PRO A 671 6.15 -14.69 13.85
N CYS A 672 5.13 -14.12 13.19
CA CYS A 672 3.77 -14.16 13.71
C CYS A 672 3.33 -15.61 13.92
N LEU A 673 2.77 -15.90 15.09
CA LEU A 673 2.30 -17.24 15.43
C LEU A 673 1.10 -17.64 14.57
N ASP A 674 1.28 -18.60 13.68
CA ASP A 674 0.18 -19.19 12.90
C ASP A 674 -0.76 -19.95 13.84
N ARG A 675 -1.91 -19.34 14.11
CA ARG A 675 -2.93 -19.87 15.01
C ARG A 675 -3.54 -21.17 14.50
N ALA A 676 -3.68 -21.33 13.19
CA ALA A 676 -4.29 -22.53 12.61
C ALA A 676 -3.33 -23.71 12.73
N LYS A 677 -2.06 -23.51 12.39
CA LYS A 677 -1.00 -24.52 12.57
C LYS A 677 -0.81 -24.85 14.05
N LEU A 678 -0.77 -23.86 14.93
CA LEU A 678 -0.69 -24.05 16.37
C LEU A 678 -1.86 -24.90 16.87
N LEU A 679 -3.09 -24.60 16.46
CA LEU A 679 -4.28 -25.31 16.93
C LEU A 679 -4.34 -26.76 16.41
N ALA A 680 -3.94 -26.98 15.16
CA ALA A 680 -3.80 -28.33 14.60
C ALA A 680 -2.72 -29.14 15.35
N GLN A 681 -1.53 -28.58 15.55
CA GLN A 681 -0.43 -29.21 16.27
C GLN A 681 -0.77 -29.42 17.75
N TYR A 682 -1.43 -28.46 18.39
CA TYR A 682 -1.93 -28.56 19.76
C TYR A 682 -2.84 -29.78 19.89
N ARG A 683 -3.87 -29.91 19.04
CA ARG A 683 -4.80 -31.04 19.08
C ARG A 683 -4.11 -32.40 18.86
N ALA A 684 -3.11 -32.46 17.98
CA ALA A 684 -2.37 -33.69 17.68
C ALA A 684 -1.35 -34.08 18.78
N ALA A 685 -0.77 -33.11 19.49
CA ALA A 685 0.28 -33.35 20.47
C ALA A 685 -0.22 -34.10 21.73
N LYS A 686 0.55 -35.10 22.17
CA LYS A 686 0.27 -35.90 23.38
C LYS A 686 0.79 -35.27 24.67
N LYS A 687 1.85 -34.45 24.57
CA LYS A 687 2.42 -33.62 25.64
C LYS A 687 2.73 -32.25 25.06
N ARG A 688 2.42 -31.19 25.78
CA ARG A 688 2.58 -29.80 25.32
C ARG A 688 3.24 -28.99 26.43
N LEU A 689 4.26 -28.21 26.08
CA LEU A 689 4.97 -27.33 27.01
C LEU A 689 4.60 -25.88 26.69
N PHE A 690 4.21 -25.13 27.71
CA PHE A 690 3.95 -23.70 27.64
C PHE A 690 4.87 -22.99 28.63
N MET A 691 5.61 -21.99 28.15
CA MET A 691 6.50 -21.16 28.96
C MET A 691 6.08 -19.72 28.74
N PHE A 692 5.59 -19.07 29.78
CA PHE A 692 5.14 -17.68 29.74
C PHE A 692 6.07 -16.81 30.56
N ASP A 693 6.50 -15.71 29.99
CA ASP A 693 7.11 -14.64 30.76
C ASP A 693 6.03 -13.95 31.64
N TYR A 694 6.41 -13.45 32.81
CA TYR A 694 5.46 -12.81 33.70
C TYR A 694 5.21 -11.35 33.33
N ASP A 695 6.29 -10.56 33.31
CA ASP A 695 6.25 -9.14 33.00
C ASP A 695 6.17 -8.93 31.48
N GLY A 696 5.37 -7.99 31.02
CA GLY A 696 5.15 -7.72 29.59
C GLY A 696 4.27 -8.74 28.85
N THR A 697 4.18 -9.99 29.31
CA THR A 697 3.34 -11.03 28.69
C THR A 697 2.03 -11.29 29.47
N LEU A 698 2.11 -11.62 30.76
CA LEU A 698 0.93 -11.90 31.58
C LEU A 698 0.42 -10.65 32.31
N THR A 699 1.34 -9.74 32.63
CA THR A 699 1.06 -8.45 33.28
C THR A 699 1.77 -7.32 32.50
N PRO A 700 1.19 -6.11 32.41
CA PRO A 700 1.86 -5.00 31.74
C PRO A 700 3.13 -4.59 32.52
N ILE A 701 4.15 -4.12 31.80
CA ILE A 701 5.37 -3.60 32.44
C ILE A 701 5.01 -2.31 33.20
N VAL A 702 5.18 -2.35 34.52
CA VAL A 702 4.88 -1.23 35.43
C VAL A 702 6.16 -0.65 36.03
N LYS A 703 6.13 0.66 36.36
CA LYS A 703 7.29 1.35 36.97
C LYS A 703 7.63 0.85 38.36
N ASP A 704 6.61 0.51 39.15
CA ASP A 704 6.77 -0.13 40.45
C ASP A 704 6.58 -1.64 40.27
N PRO A 705 7.64 -2.45 40.42
CA PRO A 705 7.57 -3.87 40.10
C PRO A 705 6.61 -4.67 40.99
N GLN A 706 6.31 -4.20 42.21
CA GLN A 706 5.33 -4.84 43.11
C GLN A 706 3.88 -4.59 42.68
N SER A 707 3.63 -3.60 41.83
CA SER A 707 2.29 -3.26 41.32
C SER A 707 1.89 -4.09 40.09
N ALA A 708 2.73 -5.04 39.65
CA ALA A 708 2.50 -5.88 38.47
C ALA A 708 1.49 -7.01 38.77
N ILE A 709 0.26 -6.65 39.13
CA ILE A 709 -0.75 -7.61 39.61
C ILE A 709 -1.47 -8.27 38.42
N PRO A 710 -1.61 -9.61 38.38
CA PRO A 710 -2.29 -10.30 37.31
C PRO A 710 -3.81 -10.15 37.44
N SER A 711 -4.48 -9.86 36.31
CA SER A 711 -5.94 -9.74 36.30
C SER A 711 -6.65 -11.08 36.51
N ASP A 712 -7.85 -11.06 37.07
CA ASP A 712 -8.69 -12.26 37.26
C ASP A 712 -8.92 -13.06 35.97
N ARG A 713 -8.92 -12.39 34.81
CA ARG A 713 -9.07 -13.05 33.51
C ARG A 713 -7.84 -13.89 33.17
N VAL A 714 -6.65 -13.36 33.44
CA VAL A 714 -5.37 -14.05 33.21
C VAL A 714 -5.28 -15.27 34.12
N ILE A 715 -5.53 -15.09 35.43
CA ILE A 715 -5.51 -16.19 36.42
C ILE A 715 -6.46 -17.32 36.01
N ARG A 716 -7.71 -17.00 35.65
CA ARG A 716 -8.69 -18.01 35.19
C ARG A 716 -8.27 -18.73 33.91
N THR A 717 -7.66 -18.00 32.98
CA THR A 717 -7.23 -18.58 31.69
C THR A 717 -6.04 -19.51 31.89
N ILE A 718 -5.05 -19.12 32.68
CA ILE A 718 -3.89 -19.94 33.03
C ILE A 718 -4.33 -21.19 33.80
N LYS A 719 -5.21 -21.04 34.79
CA LYS A 719 -5.76 -22.17 35.54
C LYS A 719 -6.47 -23.16 34.61
N ARG A 720 -7.30 -22.68 33.68
CA ARG A 720 -7.96 -23.53 32.68
C ARG A 720 -6.95 -24.21 31.75
N LEU A 721 -5.88 -23.53 31.36
CA LEU A 721 -4.84 -24.09 30.51
C LEU A 721 -4.03 -25.18 31.24
N ALA A 722 -3.69 -24.96 32.51
CA ALA A 722 -2.96 -25.89 33.37
C ALA A 722 -3.79 -27.11 33.79
N SER A 723 -5.13 -26.99 33.79
CA SER A 723 -6.03 -28.10 34.13
C SER A 723 -6.05 -29.26 33.13
N ASP A 724 -5.57 -29.08 31.89
CA ASP A 724 -5.40 -30.20 30.95
C ASP A 724 -4.09 -30.94 31.31
N PRO A 725 -4.15 -32.23 31.73
CA PRO A 725 -2.97 -32.96 32.18
C PRO A 725 -1.93 -33.20 31.06
N ARG A 726 -2.30 -32.97 29.79
CA ARG A 726 -1.36 -33.01 28.66
C ARG A 726 -0.52 -31.73 28.55
N ASN A 727 -0.91 -30.66 29.23
CA ASN A 727 -0.22 -29.39 29.24
C ASN A 727 0.70 -29.30 30.46
N SER A 728 1.97 -29.00 30.23
CA SER A 728 2.89 -28.53 31.27
C SER A 728 3.03 -27.02 31.10
N VAL A 729 2.52 -26.26 32.07
CA VAL A 729 2.50 -24.80 32.01
C VAL A 729 3.49 -24.24 33.02
N TRP A 730 4.39 -23.39 32.54
CA TRP A 730 5.44 -22.74 33.30
C TRP A 730 5.34 -21.23 33.20
N ILE A 731 5.52 -20.56 34.32
CA ILE A 731 5.66 -19.11 34.39
C ILE A 731 7.08 -18.79 34.82
N ILE A 732 7.74 -17.97 34.02
CA ILE A 732 9.11 -17.54 34.20
C ILE A 732 9.05 -16.07 34.60
N SER A 733 9.70 -15.74 35.71
CA SER A 733 9.66 -14.39 36.25
C SER A 733 11.01 -14.00 36.84
N GLY A 734 11.31 -12.70 36.78
CA GLY A 734 12.38 -12.10 37.58
C GLY A 734 11.96 -11.81 39.03
N ARG A 735 10.71 -12.08 39.41
CA ARG A 735 10.17 -11.86 40.76
C ARG A 735 10.68 -12.90 41.74
N ASP A 736 10.65 -12.56 43.03
CA ASP A 736 10.99 -13.48 44.11
C ASP A 736 9.88 -14.54 44.32
N GLN A 737 10.20 -15.55 45.14
CA GLN A 737 9.29 -16.67 45.44
C GLN A 737 8.02 -16.19 46.14
N ALA A 738 8.15 -15.27 47.10
CA ALA A 738 7.04 -14.77 47.91
C ALA A 738 5.97 -14.09 47.05
N PHE A 739 6.39 -13.25 46.09
CA PHE A 739 5.47 -12.59 45.17
C PHE A 739 4.74 -13.59 44.27
N LEU A 740 5.44 -14.58 43.71
CA LEU A 740 4.80 -15.58 42.85
C LEU A 740 3.86 -16.50 43.64
N ASP A 741 4.21 -16.85 44.88
CA ASP A 741 3.34 -17.66 45.74
C ASP A 741 2.05 -16.91 46.11
N GLU A 742 2.12 -15.61 46.41
CA GLU A 742 0.96 -14.78 46.72
C GLU A 742 -0.04 -14.75 45.55
N TRP A 743 0.44 -14.47 44.33
CA TRP A 743 -0.45 -14.18 43.20
C TRP A 743 -0.82 -15.41 42.36
N MET A 744 0.06 -16.41 42.29
CA MET A 744 -0.11 -17.57 41.42
C MET A 744 0.14 -18.91 42.13
N GLY A 745 0.62 -18.87 43.38
CA GLY A 745 0.94 -20.06 44.15
C GLY A 745 -0.24 -20.98 44.39
N HIS A 746 -1.45 -20.42 44.47
CA HIS A 746 -2.72 -21.13 44.65
C HIS A 746 -3.13 -22.04 43.47
N ILE A 747 -2.40 -22.01 42.34
CA ILE A 747 -2.60 -22.92 41.20
C ILE A 747 -1.55 -24.03 41.28
N SER A 748 -1.96 -25.17 41.82
CA SER A 748 -1.06 -26.32 42.07
C SER A 748 -0.45 -26.91 40.80
N GLU A 749 -1.18 -26.88 39.68
CA GLU A 749 -0.82 -27.50 38.41
C GLU A 749 0.23 -26.70 37.62
N LEU A 750 0.68 -25.57 38.17
CA LEU A 750 1.56 -24.63 37.49
C LEU A 750 3.02 -24.75 37.97
N GLY A 751 3.95 -24.75 37.02
CA GLY A 751 5.36 -24.62 37.29
C GLY A 751 5.74 -23.15 37.44
N LEU A 752 6.43 -22.79 38.51
CA LEU A 752 6.91 -21.42 38.74
C LEU A 752 8.44 -21.40 38.68
N SER A 753 8.98 -20.36 38.05
CA SER A 753 10.39 -20.05 38.00
C SER A 753 10.59 -18.61 38.46
N ALA A 754 11.22 -18.46 39.62
CA ALA A 754 11.47 -17.18 40.29
C ALA A 754 12.92 -16.75 40.07
N GLU A 755 13.16 -15.45 40.21
CA GLU A 755 14.49 -14.81 40.13
C GLU A 755 15.27 -15.24 38.88
N HIS A 756 14.62 -15.17 37.72
CA HIS A 756 15.20 -15.57 36.44
C HIS A 756 15.68 -17.04 36.38
N GLY A 757 15.06 -17.91 37.17
CA GLY A 757 15.34 -19.35 37.18
C GLY A 757 16.29 -19.83 38.25
N SER A 758 16.67 -18.97 39.22
CA SER A 758 17.41 -19.43 40.40
C SER A 758 16.59 -20.37 41.28
N PHE A 759 15.27 -20.15 41.36
CA PHE A 759 14.37 -21.01 42.11
C PHE A 759 13.26 -21.55 41.21
N MET A 760 12.97 -22.84 41.34
CA MET A 760 11.93 -23.50 40.57
C MET A 760 10.97 -24.27 41.45
N ARG A 761 9.68 -24.09 41.23
CA ARG A 761 8.61 -24.90 41.82
C ARG A 761 7.99 -25.74 40.72
N LYS A 762 8.10 -27.07 40.81
CA LYS A 762 7.56 -27.99 39.78
C LYS A 762 6.03 -28.06 39.85
N PRO A 763 5.33 -28.27 38.71
CA PRO A 763 3.89 -28.54 38.71
C PRO A 763 3.51 -29.66 39.69
N GLY A 764 2.51 -29.42 40.52
CA GLY A 764 2.02 -30.35 41.53
C GLY A 764 2.88 -30.44 42.79
N ARG A 765 3.91 -29.59 42.94
CA ARG A 765 4.72 -29.49 44.16
C ARG A 765 4.58 -28.10 44.78
N GLU A 766 4.66 -28.04 46.10
CA GLU A 766 4.66 -26.79 46.86
C GLU A 766 6.08 -26.32 47.22
N GLU A 767 7.07 -27.20 47.12
CA GLU A 767 8.46 -26.89 47.48
C GLU A 767 9.23 -26.21 46.34
N TRP A 768 9.92 -25.13 46.69
CA TRP A 768 10.88 -24.45 45.82
C TRP A 768 12.23 -25.17 45.85
N GLU A 769 12.71 -25.54 44.66
CA GLU A 769 14.03 -26.08 44.41
C GLU A 769 14.98 -24.93 44.07
N ASP A 770 16.02 -24.76 44.90
CA ASP A 770 17.07 -23.77 44.69
C ASP A 770 18.18 -24.39 43.85
N LEU A 771 18.26 -23.96 42.58
CA LEU A 771 19.25 -24.46 41.62
C LEU A 771 20.64 -23.87 41.84
N THR A 772 20.76 -22.83 42.67
CA THR A 772 22.03 -22.15 42.91
C THR A 772 22.87 -22.82 44.00
N ARG A 773 22.31 -23.76 44.75
CA ARG A 773 23.00 -24.47 45.84
C ARG A 773 24.22 -25.26 45.40
N GLU A 774 24.25 -25.72 44.15
CA GLU A 774 25.36 -26.49 43.59
C GLU A 774 26.42 -25.63 42.89
N ILE A 775 26.19 -24.32 42.78
CA ILE A 775 27.07 -23.39 42.07
C ILE A 775 28.09 -22.81 43.06
N ASP A 776 29.38 -22.88 42.72
CA ASP A 776 30.43 -22.23 43.51
C ASP A 776 30.28 -20.70 43.44
N MET A 777 29.86 -20.12 44.57
CA MET A 777 29.64 -18.68 44.73
C MET A 777 30.90 -17.94 45.25
N GLY A 778 32.09 -18.55 45.23
CA GLY A 778 33.34 -17.91 45.69
C GLY A 778 33.71 -16.62 44.95
N TRP A 779 33.18 -16.40 43.75
CA TRP A 779 33.29 -15.13 43.02
C TRP A 779 32.55 -13.97 43.71
N ARG A 780 31.43 -14.26 44.41
CA ARG A 780 30.59 -13.27 45.08
C ARG A 780 31.39 -12.50 46.12
N GLU A 781 32.27 -13.18 46.86
CA GLU A 781 33.09 -12.55 47.90
C GLU A 781 34.08 -11.54 47.31
N LYS A 782 34.72 -11.87 46.18
CA LYS A 782 35.61 -10.96 45.45
C LYS A 782 34.87 -9.75 44.91
N VAL A 783 33.67 -9.96 44.36
CA VAL A 783 32.83 -8.89 43.81
C VAL A 783 32.31 -7.98 44.93
N MET A 784 31.86 -8.54 46.05
CA MET A 784 31.41 -7.77 47.21
C MET A 784 32.54 -6.89 47.75
N LYS A 785 33.78 -7.37 47.80
CA LYS A 785 34.93 -6.56 48.21
C LYS A 785 35.12 -5.34 47.32
N VAL A 786 35.03 -5.50 46.00
CA VAL A 786 35.08 -4.39 45.04
C VAL A 786 33.91 -3.42 45.27
N PHE A 787 32.70 -3.92 45.48
CA PHE A 787 31.54 -3.06 45.77
C PHE A 787 31.68 -2.29 47.08
N TYR A 788 32.25 -2.90 48.13
CA TYR A 788 32.54 -2.21 49.39
C TYR A 788 33.55 -1.07 49.18
N GLU A 789 34.67 -1.34 48.49
CA GLU A 789 35.69 -0.33 48.18
C GLU A 789 35.10 0.85 47.39
N TRP A 790 34.21 0.60 46.44
CA TRP A 790 33.55 1.66 45.67
C TRP A 790 32.48 2.41 46.47
N SER A 791 31.78 1.73 47.39
CA SER A 791 30.81 2.40 48.28
C SER A 791 31.49 3.36 49.25
N GLU A 792 32.67 2.98 49.79
CA GLU A 792 33.45 3.83 50.69
C GLU A 792 34.02 5.05 49.97
N LYS A 793 34.45 4.88 48.71
CA LYS A 793 35.00 5.97 47.89
C LYS A 793 33.93 6.93 47.37
N THR A 794 32.67 6.53 47.34
CA THR A 794 31.60 7.32 46.70
C THR A 794 30.56 7.78 47.73
N GLN A 795 30.73 9.03 48.22
CA GLN A 795 29.82 9.65 49.19
C GLN A 795 28.36 9.63 48.71
N GLY A 796 27.45 9.21 49.60
CA GLY A 796 26.02 9.14 49.30
C GLY A 796 25.59 7.87 48.58
N THR A 797 26.40 6.80 48.57
CA THR A 797 25.98 5.48 48.10
C THR A 797 25.77 4.52 49.29
N SER A 798 24.81 3.60 49.16
CA SER A 798 24.51 2.57 50.17
C SER A 798 24.31 1.22 49.49
N MET A 799 24.83 0.16 50.10
CA MET A 799 24.73 -1.19 49.57
C MET A 799 23.47 -1.91 50.09
N HIS A 800 22.66 -2.48 49.20
CA HIS A 800 21.55 -3.36 49.56
C HIS A 800 21.54 -4.59 48.64
N HIS A 801 21.50 -5.79 49.21
CA HIS A 801 21.41 -7.07 48.49
C HIS A 801 22.42 -7.26 47.34
N GLY A 802 23.66 -6.77 47.50
CA GLY A 802 24.72 -6.92 46.48
C GLY A 802 24.67 -5.89 45.35
N TYR A 803 23.80 -4.88 45.43
CA TYR A 803 23.75 -3.75 44.50
C TYR A 803 24.14 -2.44 45.18
N LEU A 804 24.86 -1.59 44.45
CA LEU A 804 25.26 -0.25 44.88
C LEU A 804 24.17 0.76 44.49
N PHE A 805 23.48 1.34 45.48
CA PHE A 805 22.45 2.35 45.23
C PHE A 805 22.98 3.75 45.54
N PRO A 806 22.75 4.75 44.67
CA PRO A 806 22.83 6.14 45.07
C PRO A 806 21.68 6.41 46.08
N GLN A 807 21.98 7.05 47.22
CA GLN A 807 20.94 7.58 48.10
C GLN A 807 20.10 8.58 47.30
N LYS A 808 18.97 8.14 46.76
CA LYS A 808 17.93 9.05 46.30
C LYS A 808 17.49 9.85 47.52
N THR A 809 17.70 11.16 47.46
CA THR A 809 17.25 12.15 48.42
C THR A 809 15.78 11.91 48.77
N GLN A 810 15.53 11.27 49.93
CA GLN A 810 14.25 11.38 50.60
C GLN A 810 14.10 12.80 51.14
N LYS A 811 13.76 13.75 50.26
CA LYS A 811 12.98 14.93 50.62
C LYS A 811 11.53 14.68 50.22
N LYS A 812 10.89 13.70 50.87
CA LYS A 812 9.43 13.66 50.92
C LYS A 812 9.00 14.70 51.95
N LYS A 813 8.33 15.73 51.43
CA LYS A 813 7.56 16.75 52.16
C LYS A 813 6.84 16.14 53.36
N LYS A 814 7.24 16.52 54.57
CA LYS A 814 6.29 16.69 55.70
C LYS A 814 5.62 18.04 55.52
N LYS A 815 4.41 17.99 54.95
CA LYS A 815 3.28 18.93 55.04
C LYS A 815 2.09 17.98 54.92
N GLU A 816 1.23 17.71 55.90
CA GLU A 816 1.05 18.17 57.29
C GLU A 816 1.08 16.95 58.22
#